data_AF-G8YTK3-F1
#
_entry.id   AF-G8YTK3-F1
#
_cell.length_a   1.000
_cell.length_b   1.000
_cell.length_c   1.000
_cell.angle_alpha   90.00
_cell.angle_beta   90.00
_cell.angle_gamma   90.00
#
_symmetry.space_group_name_H-M   'P 1'
#
loop_
_entity.id
_entity.type
_entity.pdbx_description
1 polymer ?
#
loop_
_entity_poly.entity_id
_entity_poly.type
_entity_poly.pdbx_seq_one_letter_code
_entity_poly.pdbx_strand_id
1 'polypeptide(L)'
;MKFSHSLQFNAVPEWSSKYIAYNTLKKLIYSLQRELLNVSNEQDLEQGRSLISDTADRKKATDVFIAALDAELHKIDNFYRKQESHLSRSIDELLDDIESFGKEVDDVGASENGEIYPGNSNSVNERDELSRRESSDGSLAPYEPYDYSDQDEGSAYRDDPNEDVLSNRAKQSSLHSKKSVDAYLKNSRMPEVWNSINFSTTTLPPRLMFLAENRILLRKRVIGLFTMCSELKSFIELNFTGFKKALKKFDKSLNTSIKDNYLEQLPKNSYVFEPDTMKKAEEQVEKVIKLYALVCTKDNDYATAKSELSVYLREHVIWERNTVWRDMIGIERKSHAANSKISDRKGRAQALEGVATGFNFSLYNPTILKLGLVVFTTVFLLFVSPFTDLQQKNCFALLICCSLLWAMEVIPLFVTSLAIPFLIVFLEVLKNDDGTVMPPAKASNYILSTMWNSVILLLLGGFTLAAALSKYHIAKLVSTWILSRAGTQPSTVLLTIMSVALFASMWVSNVAAPVLCFSLVQPILRTLPKGSQFSKALILGIALASNVGGMASPIASPQNMIAIGSMDPYPSWGQWFVVSLPVCILSLLGVWIFLLLSFNCNSKDTQIVPIRQMKDKFTIVQWYVTIVSLFTILLWCFGSKLEKYVGEMGIIALVPLVLFFGPGFLTTEDFNNYPWNIAVLAMGGTALGKAVASSGLLSTIAITIQHQVQYFSLFSITLIFGLLILTVATFISHTVAALIIIPIVEEIGSALPEPHPRLLVMASALLCSAAMGLPTSGFPNVTAICMTDEFGKPYLTVGTFIKRGLPASVITYFIIVTVGFLVMNIINF
;
A
#
# COMPACT_ATOMS: atom_id res chain seq x y z
N MET A 1 -14.34 -21.96 -2.15
CA MET A 1 -13.24 -21.20 -2.79
C MET A 1 -13.18 -21.57 -4.27
N LYS A 2 -13.07 -20.61 -5.22
CA LYS A 2 -12.92 -20.96 -6.65
C LYS A 2 -11.57 -21.65 -6.83
N PHE A 3 -11.47 -22.64 -7.73
CA PHE A 3 -10.24 -23.41 -7.91
C PHE A 3 -9.02 -22.53 -8.26
N SER A 4 -9.20 -21.42 -8.97
CA SER A 4 -8.14 -20.46 -9.24
C SER A 4 -7.47 -19.92 -7.96
N HIS A 5 -8.27 -19.53 -6.97
CA HIS A 5 -7.75 -19.10 -5.67
C HIS A 5 -7.16 -20.28 -4.91
N SER A 6 -7.83 -21.43 -4.93
CA SER A 6 -7.30 -22.64 -4.30
C SER A 6 -5.95 -23.08 -4.88
N LEU A 7 -5.71 -22.90 -6.17
CA LEU A 7 -4.43 -23.20 -6.81
C LEU A 7 -3.37 -22.20 -6.34
N GLN A 8 -3.68 -20.91 -6.31
CA GLN A 8 -2.78 -19.88 -5.80
C GLN A 8 -2.40 -20.05 -4.32
N PHE A 9 -3.33 -20.52 -3.48
CA PHE A 9 -3.08 -20.78 -2.06
C PHE A 9 -2.28 -22.04 -1.75
N ASN A 10 -2.22 -22.98 -2.69
CA ASN A 10 -1.52 -24.25 -2.49
C ASN A 10 -0.31 -24.40 -3.42
N ALA A 11 -0.08 -23.44 -4.31
CA ALA A 11 1.09 -23.39 -5.16
C ALA A 11 2.26 -22.82 -4.36
N VAL A 12 3.45 -23.36 -4.59
CA VAL A 12 4.70 -22.75 -4.15
C VAL A 12 4.82 -21.38 -4.84
N PRO A 13 5.05 -20.28 -4.11
CA PRO A 13 5.04 -18.92 -4.67
C PRO A 13 6.00 -18.76 -5.86
N GLU A 14 7.23 -19.28 -5.70
CA GLU A 14 8.28 -19.23 -6.71
C GLU A 14 7.93 -20.00 -7.99
N TRP A 15 7.10 -21.05 -7.88
CA TRP A 15 6.72 -21.90 -9.01
C TRP A 15 5.36 -21.51 -9.60
N SER A 16 4.72 -20.45 -9.09
CA SER A 16 3.36 -20.02 -9.48
C SER A 16 3.16 -19.92 -10.99
N SER A 17 4.16 -19.45 -11.75
CA SER A 17 4.14 -19.34 -13.21
C SER A 17 4.25 -20.69 -13.96
N LYS A 18 4.75 -21.72 -13.26
CA LYS A 18 5.00 -23.08 -13.79
C LYS A 18 3.83 -24.02 -13.56
N TYR A 19 2.91 -23.69 -12.64
CA TYR A 19 1.63 -24.38 -12.53
C TYR A 19 0.73 -24.08 -13.75
N ILE A 20 -0.28 -24.92 -13.93
CA ILE A 20 -1.30 -24.75 -14.97
C ILE A 20 -1.95 -23.36 -14.89
N ALA A 21 -1.93 -22.63 -16.00
CA ALA A 21 -2.51 -21.29 -16.15
C ALA A 21 -4.05 -21.35 -16.24
N TYR A 22 -4.70 -21.86 -15.18
CA TYR A 22 -6.13 -22.14 -15.16
C TYR A 22 -7.00 -20.92 -15.48
N ASN A 23 -6.58 -19.72 -15.08
CA ASN A 23 -7.30 -18.48 -15.40
C ASN A 23 -7.22 -18.13 -16.88
N THR A 24 -6.07 -18.33 -17.52
CA THR A 24 -5.85 -18.09 -18.95
C THR A 24 -6.65 -19.10 -19.78
N LEU A 25 -6.56 -20.38 -19.44
CA LEU A 25 -7.38 -21.44 -20.04
C LEU A 25 -8.87 -21.14 -19.86
N LYS A 26 -9.29 -20.71 -18.67
CA LYS A 26 -10.68 -20.31 -18.42
C LYS A 26 -11.13 -19.13 -19.29
N LYS A 27 -10.27 -18.12 -19.52
CA LYS A 27 -10.57 -17.00 -20.42
C LYS A 27 -10.68 -17.50 -21.87
N LEU A 28 -9.79 -18.38 -22.30
CA LEU A 28 -9.82 -19.02 -23.62
C LEU A 28 -11.11 -19.82 -23.83
N ILE A 29 -11.57 -20.58 -22.83
CA ILE A 29 -12.86 -21.29 -22.89
C ILE A 29 -14.01 -20.30 -23.15
N TYR A 30 -14.01 -19.16 -22.46
CA TYR A 30 -15.06 -18.15 -22.66
C TYR A 30 -14.95 -17.41 -23.99
N SER A 31 -13.74 -17.17 -24.50
CA SER A 31 -13.57 -16.55 -25.83
C SER A 31 -14.05 -17.49 -26.93
N LEU A 32 -13.67 -18.77 -26.87
CA LEU A 32 -14.14 -19.80 -27.81
C LEU A 32 -15.65 -19.98 -27.75
N GLN A 33 -16.24 -19.95 -26.54
CA GLN A 33 -17.69 -19.98 -26.36
C GLN A 33 -18.37 -18.76 -26.99
N ARG A 34 -17.80 -17.55 -26.83
CA ARG A 34 -18.33 -16.31 -27.42
C ARG A 34 -18.21 -16.32 -28.94
N GLU A 35 -17.10 -16.81 -29.48
CA GLU A 35 -16.85 -16.92 -30.92
C GLU A 35 -17.88 -17.84 -31.59
N LEU A 36 -18.15 -19.00 -30.98
CA LEU A 36 -19.22 -19.91 -31.46
C LEU A 36 -20.61 -19.27 -31.40
N LEU A 37 -20.93 -18.53 -30.33
CA LEU A 37 -22.22 -17.83 -30.20
C LEU A 37 -22.36 -16.64 -31.17
N ASN A 38 -21.28 -15.91 -31.46
CA ASN A 38 -21.29 -14.80 -32.40
C ASN A 38 -21.45 -15.28 -33.85
N VAL A 39 -20.80 -16.39 -34.23
CA VAL A 39 -20.98 -17.01 -35.54
C VAL A 39 -22.43 -17.50 -35.74
N SER A 40 -23.08 -18.00 -34.68
CA SER A 40 -24.51 -18.32 -34.73
C SER A 40 -25.40 -17.08 -34.92
N ASN A 41 -25.09 -15.94 -34.28
CA ASN A 41 -25.90 -14.73 -34.34
C ASN A 41 -25.75 -13.92 -35.64
N GLU A 42 -24.58 -13.90 -36.29
CA GLU A 42 -24.39 -13.19 -37.58
C GLU A 42 -25.04 -13.91 -38.76
N GLN A 43 -25.24 -15.22 -38.67
CA GLN A 43 -25.81 -16.04 -39.76
C GLN A 43 -27.32 -16.27 -39.66
N ASP A 44 -27.97 -15.95 -38.54
CA ASP A 44 -29.45 -15.93 -38.46
C ASP A 44 -30.08 -14.83 -39.35
N LEU A 45 -29.26 -13.92 -39.91
CA LEU A 45 -29.67 -12.91 -40.91
C LEU A 45 -29.50 -13.36 -42.37
N GLU A 46 -28.73 -14.41 -42.66
CA GLU A 46 -28.54 -14.94 -44.02
C GLU A 46 -28.68 -16.48 -44.05
N GLN A 47 -29.70 -16.95 -44.75
CA GLN A 47 -30.21 -18.33 -44.81
C GLN A 47 -29.16 -19.47 -44.71
N GLY A 48 -29.38 -20.35 -43.72
CA GLY A 48 -29.29 -21.81 -43.85
C GLY A 48 -27.90 -22.44 -43.93
N ARG A 49 -27.40 -22.96 -42.80
CA ARG A 49 -26.27 -23.91 -42.81
C ARG A 49 -26.64 -25.30 -42.27
N SER A 50 -26.20 -26.30 -43.02
CA SER A 50 -26.23 -27.74 -42.72
C SER A 50 -25.52 -28.09 -41.40
N LEU A 51 -26.01 -29.10 -40.68
CA LEU A 51 -25.46 -29.68 -39.44
C LEU A 51 -23.93 -30.00 -39.49
N ILE A 52 -23.35 -30.06 -40.69
CA ILE A 52 -21.93 -30.31 -40.97
C ILE A 52 -21.04 -29.09 -40.63
N SER A 53 -21.59 -27.87 -40.64
CA SER A 53 -20.88 -26.64 -40.26
C SER A 53 -20.57 -26.54 -38.78
N ASP A 54 -21.60 -26.72 -37.96
CA ASP A 54 -21.53 -26.55 -36.50
C ASP A 54 -20.58 -27.59 -35.88
N THR A 55 -20.48 -28.77 -36.50
CA THR A 55 -19.51 -29.80 -36.13
C THR A 55 -18.06 -29.44 -36.49
N ALA A 56 -17.81 -28.76 -37.62
CA ALA A 56 -16.47 -28.32 -38.01
C ALA A 56 -15.94 -27.18 -37.13
N ASP A 57 -16.78 -26.21 -36.79
CA ASP A 57 -16.40 -25.06 -35.96
C ASP A 57 -16.15 -25.47 -34.50
N ARG A 58 -16.96 -26.40 -33.96
CA ARG A 58 -16.70 -27.01 -32.64
C ARG A 58 -15.43 -27.86 -32.62
N LYS A 59 -15.11 -28.53 -33.73
CA LYS A 59 -13.85 -29.29 -33.86
C LYS A 59 -12.64 -28.36 -33.85
N LYS A 60 -12.70 -27.24 -34.57
CA LYS A 60 -11.66 -26.20 -34.55
C LYS A 60 -11.47 -25.60 -33.16
N ALA A 61 -12.55 -25.29 -32.43
CA ALA A 61 -12.48 -24.80 -31.05
C ALA A 61 -11.87 -25.84 -30.09
N THR A 62 -12.16 -27.12 -30.33
CA THR A 62 -11.57 -28.25 -29.60
C THR A 62 -10.07 -28.34 -29.85
N ASP A 63 -9.64 -28.26 -31.10
CA ASP A 63 -8.22 -28.36 -31.49
C ASP A 63 -7.39 -27.21 -30.89
N VAL A 64 -7.93 -25.98 -30.90
CA VAL A 64 -7.27 -24.80 -30.28
C VAL A 64 -7.13 -24.97 -28.77
N PHE A 65 -8.16 -25.51 -28.10
CA PHE A 65 -8.09 -25.74 -26.66
C PHE A 65 -7.14 -26.87 -26.28
N ILE A 66 -7.10 -27.95 -27.05
CA ILE A 66 -6.16 -29.06 -26.86
C ILE A 66 -4.72 -28.56 -27.05
N ALA A 67 -4.44 -27.79 -28.11
CA ALA A 67 -3.11 -27.22 -28.33
C ALA A 67 -2.65 -26.32 -27.16
N ALA A 68 -3.56 -25.54 -26.57
CA ALA A 68 -3.26 -24.75 -25.38
C ALA A 68 -3.02 -25.60 -24.12
N LEU A 69 -3.72 -26.74 -23.98
CA LEU A 69 -3.48 -27.70 -22.89
C LEU A 69 -2.15 -28.44 -23.06
N ASP A 70 -1.79 -28.83 -24.28
CA ASP A 70 -0.52 -29.49 -24.58
C ASP A 70 0.67 -28.54 -24.34
N ALA A 71 0.52 -27.25 -24.68
CA ALA A 71 1.53 -26.25 -24.37
C ALA A 71 1.76 -26.10 -22.85
N GLU A 72 0.68 -26.12 -22.06
CA GLU A 72 0.76 -26.11 -20.61
C GLU A 72 1.33 -27.42 -20.05
N LEU A 73 1.03 -28.56 -20.68
CA LEU A 73 1.56 -29.87 -20.32
C LEU A 73 3.09 -29.92 -20.53
N HIS A 74 3.58 -29.49 -21.69
CA HIS A 74 5.02 -29.40 -21.97
C HIS A 74 5.76 -28.48 -21.00
N LYS A 75 5.16 -27.34 -20.64
CA LYS A 75 5.73 -26.42 -19.64
C LYS A 75 5.91 -27.11 -18.28
N ILE A 76 4.88 -27.84 -17.84
CA ILE A 76 4.88 -28.56 -16.56
C ILE A 76 5.88 -29.72 -16.59
N ASP A 77 5.96 -30.47 -17.70
CA ASP A 77 6.87 -31.61 -17.87
C ASP A 77 8.35 -31.18 -17.84
N ASN A 78 8.69 -30.14 -18.59
CA ASN A 78 10.05 -29.60 -18.63
C ASN A 78 10.49 -29.06 -17.26
N PHE A 79 9.60 -28.37 -16.55
CA PHE A 79 9.90 -27.86 -15.22
C PHE A 79 10.13 -29.00 -14.21
N TYR A 80 9.23 -29.98 -14.18
CA TYR A 80 9.32 -31.10 -13.25
C TYR A 80 10.61 -31.90 -13.44
N ARG A 81 10.98 -32.26 -14.68
CA ARG A 81 12.21 -33.01 -14.96
C ARG A 81 13.46 -32.27 -14.48
N LYS A 82 13.51 -30.95 -14.68
CA LYS A 82 14.62 -30.12 -14.21
C LYS A 82 14.70 -30.14 -12.67
N GLN A 83 13.57 -29.98 -11.99
CA GLN A 83 13.54 -30.01 -10.52
C GLN A 83 13.84 -31.38 -9.94
N GLU A 84 13.32 -32.46 -10.53
CA GLU A 84 13.61 -33.84 -10.11
C GLU A 84 15.10 -34.17 -10.20
N SER A 85 15.77 -33.74 -11.30
CA SER A 85 17.20 -33.95 -11.49
C SER A 85 18.05 -33.18 -10.46
N HIS A 86 17.67 -31.93 -10.17
CA HIS A 86 18.34 -31.11 -9.17
C HIS A 86 18.16 -31.67 -7.76
N LEU A 87 16.94 -32.12 -7.44
CA LEU A 87 16.61 -32.72 -6.16
C LEU A 87 17.37 -34.03 -5.93
N SER A 88 17.42 -34.90 -6.94
CA SER A 88 18.16 -36.18 -6.86
C SER A 88 19.65 -35.94 -6.61
N ARG A 89 20.26 -35.00 -7.34
CA ARG A 89 21.65 -34.61 -7.13
C ARG A 89 21.89 -34.04 -5.72
N SER A 90 20.96 -33.20 -5.24
CA SER A 90 21.09 -32.59 -3.91
C SER A 90 20.97 -33.62 -2.77
N ILE A 91 20.17 -34.66 -2.97
CA ILE A 91 20.05 -35.80 -2.04
C ILE A 91 21.34 -36.63 -2.04
N ASP A 92 21.93 -36.88 -3.21
CA ASP A 92 23.21 -37.59 -3.33
C ASP A 92 24.35 -36.80 -2.65
N GLU A 93 24.44 -35.48 -2.89
CA GLU A 93 25.42 -34.60 -2.24
C GLU A 93 25.23 -34.54 -0.71
N LEU A 94 23.98 -34.52 -0.22
CA LEU A 94 23.72 -34.58 1.23
C LEU A 94 24.22 -35.91 1.83
N LEU A 95 24.12 -37.00 1.07
CA LEU A 95 24.56 -38.32 1.52
C LEU A 95 26.08 -38.38 1.66
N ASP A 96 26.80 -37.82 0.69
CA ASP A 96 28.27 -37.67 0.74
C ASP A 96 28.71 -36.81 1.94
N ASP A 97 28.00 -35.71 2.22
CA ASP A 97 28.27 -34.84 3.38
C ASP A 97 28.02 -35.56 4.71
N ILE A 98 26.94 -36.34 4.81
CA ILE A 98 26.64 -37.16 6.00
C ILE A 98 27.72 -38.22 6.22
N GLU A 99 28.25 -38.83 5.15
CA GLU A 99 29.35 -39.79 5.24
C GLU A 99 30.66 -39.12 5.67
N SER A 100 30.97 -37.93 5.14
CA SER A 100 32.15 -37.15 5.54
C SER A 100 32.07 -36.75 7.01
N PHE A 101 30.91 -36.27 7.45
CA PHE A 101 30.66 -35.92 8.85
C PHE A 101 30.79 -37.15 9.78
N GLY A 102 30.30 -38.32 9.36
CA GLY A 102 30.49 -39.57 10.10
C GLY A 102 31.96 -39.91 10.33
N LYS A 103 32.79 -39.79 9.28
CA LYS A 103 34.25 -40.05 9.37
C LYS A 103 34.97 -39.08 10.29
N GLU A 104 34.62 -37.79 10.26
CA GLU A 104 35.18 -36.78 11.18
C GLU A 104 34.85 -37.06 12.64
N VAL A 105 33.64 -37.57 12.91
CA VAL A 105 33.21 -37.95 14.27
C VAL A 105 33.95 -39.19 14.77
N ASP A 106 34.17 -40.19 13.90
CA ASP A 106 34.91 -41.41 14.24
C ASP A 106 36.39 -41.12 14.53
N ASP A 107 37.02 -40.21 13.79
CA ASP A 107 38.42 -39.80 14.00
C ASP A 107 38.63 -39.11 15.36
N VAL A 108 37.64 -38.30 15.79
CA VAL A 108 37.65 -37.66 17.11
C VAL A 108 37.40 -38.68 18.23
N GLY A 109 36.49 -39.65 18.03
CA GLY A 109 36.22 -40.71 19.00
C GLY A 109 37.38 -41.70 19.19
N ALA A 110 38.16 -41.97 18.14
CA ALA A 110 39.36 -42.80 18.22
C ALA A 110 40.50 -42.14 19.01
N SER A 111 40.57 -40.80 19.01
CA SER A 111 41.59 -40.04 19.73
C SER A 111 41.37 -39.94 21.25
N GLU A 112 40.16 -40.20 21.77
CA GLU A 112 39.86 -40.18 23.21
C GLU A 112 40.03 -41.57 23.89
N ASN A 113 40.07 -42.67 23.13
CA ASN A 113 40.15 -44.04 23.64
C ASN A 113 41.53 -44.73 23.50
N GLY A 114 42.60 -43.98 23.18
CA GLY A 114 43.94 -44.53 22.98
C GLY A 114 44.80 -44.60 24.26
N GLU A 115 45.10 -45.81 24.72
CA GLU A 115 46.12 -46.08 25.73
C GLU A 115 47.50 -45.53 25.33
N ILE A 116 48.16 -44.91 26.32
CA ILE A 116 49.49 -44.33 26.25
C ILE A 116 50.54 -45.42 25.94
N TYR A 117 51.28 -45.27 24.86
CA TYR A 117 52.61 -45.87 24.71
C TYR A 117 53.66 -44.78 24.38
N PRO A 118 54.77 -44.69 25.13
CA PRO A 118 55.80 -43.67 24.93
C PRO A 118 56.85 -44.15 23.92
N GLY A 119 57.30 -43.27 23.01
CA GLY A 119 58.25 -43.66 21.96
C GLY A 119 58.83 -42.51 21.15
N ASN A 120 59.54 -41.62 21.84
CA ASN A 120 60.59 -40.69 21.41
C ASN A 120 61.16 -40.87 19.97
N SER A 121 61.05 -39.83 19.11
CA SER A 121 62.17 -38.95 18.69
C SER A 121 61.95 -38.23 17.34
N ASN A 122 62.06 -36.90 17.39
CA ASN A 122 62.70 -35.97 16.45
C ASN A 122 62.54 -36.14 14.92
N SER A 123 61.97 -35.13 14.25
CA SER A 123 62.76 -34.08 13.56
C SER A 123 61.88 -33.00 12.88
N VAL A 124 62.00 -31.78 13.40
CA VAL A 124 62.06 -30.47 12.69
C VAL A 124 62.01 -30.51 11.16
N ASN A 125 61.04 -29.81 10.54
CA ASN A 125 61.30 -28.55 9.79
C ASN A 125 59.99 -27.89 9.32
N GLU A 126 59.71 -26.71 9.90
CA GLU A 126 58.95 -25.65 9.23
C GLU A 126 59.83 -25.03 8.13
N ARG A 127 59.33 -24.99 6.89
CA ARG A 127 59.45 -23.88 5.92
C ARG A 127 58.79 -24.27 4.60
N ASP A 128 58.17 -23.25 3.97
CA ASP A 128 57.29 -23.27 2.80
C ASP A 128 55.87 -23.77 3.15
N GLU A 129 54.88 -22.93 3.44
CA GLU A 129 54.33 -21.92 2.53
C GLU A 129 53.73 -20.72 3.28
N LEU A 130 54.38 -19.56 3.15
CA LEU A 130 53.81 -18.24 3.43
C LEU A 130 53.75 -17.48 2.11
N SER A 131 52.65 -17.64 1.36
CA SER A 131 52.15 -16.59 0.45
C SER A 131 50.78 -16.95 -0.13
N ARG A 132 49.71 -16.62 0.60
CA ARG A 132 48.56 -15.85 0.09
C ARG A 132 47.40 -15.86 1.09
N ARG A 133 47.25 -14.70 1.76
CA ARG A 133 46.01 -14.00 2.16
C ARG A 133 45.95 -13.64 3.66
N GLU A 134 46.73 -12.64 4.01
CA GLU A 134 46.20 -11.51 4.79
C GLU A 134 45.76 -10.45 3.76
N SER A 135 44.73 -9.63 3.94
CA SER A 135 44.16 -9.03 5.15
C SER A 135 42.77 -8.45 4.81
N SER A 136 41.82 -8.46 5.75
CA SER A 136 41.37 -7.23 6.41
C SER A 136 40.19 -7.50 7.33
N ASP A 137 40.39 -7.10 8.59
CA ASP A 137 39.41 -6.82 9.64
C ASP A 137 37.94 -6.66 9.24
N GLY A 138 37.07 -7.29 10.04
CA GLY A 138 35.64 -7.08 10.01
C GLY A 138 34.98 -7.62 11.28
N SER A 139 34.88 -6.76 12.28
CA SER A 139 34.15 -6.94 13.54
C SER A 139 32.74 -7.51 13.36
N LEU A 140 32.33 -8.32 14.35
CA LEU A 140 30.99 -8.89 14.55
C LEU A 140 29.84 -7.95 14.14
N ALA A 141 28.88 -8.49 13.37
CA ALA A 141 27.54 -7.93 13.21
C ALA A 141 26.45 -8.99 13.48
N PRO A 142 25.32 -8.63 14.12
CA PRO A 142 24.26 -9.58 14.48
C PRO A 142 23.43 -10.01 13.27
N TYR A 143 22.95 -11.25 13.37
CA TYR A 143 21.97 -11.93 12.52
C TYR A 143 20.76 -11.05 12.16
N GLU A 144 20.56 -10.74 10.87
CA GLU A 144 19.31 -10.22 10.31
C GLU A 144 18.59 -11.27 9.44
N PRO A 145 17.25 -11.30 9.41
CA PRO A 145 16.45 -12.18 8.55
C PRO A 145 16.32 -11.59 7.14
N TYR A 146 16.55 -12.43 6.11
CA TYR A 146 16.39 -12.03 4.71
C TYR A 146 14.92 -11.79 4.35
N ASP A 147 14.65 -10.56 3.90
CA ASP A 147 13.46 -10.08 3.22
C ASP A 147 13.77 -10.08 1.72
N TYR A 148 12.94 -10.75 0.90
CA TYR A 148 13.07 -10.69 -0.55
C TYR A 148 12.33 -9.46 -1.08
N SER A 149 13.09 -8.50 -1.60
CA SER A 149 12.56 -7.46 -2.48
C SER A 149 12.86 -7.81 -3.94
N ASP A 150 11.82 -7.72 -4.75
CA ASP A 150 11.88 -7.73 -6.20
C ASP A 150 12.77 -6.58 -6.71
N GLN A 151 13.76 -6.90 -7.53
CA GLN A 151 14.29 -5.98 -8.54
C GLN A 151 14.08 -6.59 -9.92
N ASP A 152 13.34 -5.83 -10.74
CA ASP A 152 13.29 -5.93 -12.19
C ASP A 152 14.71 -5.83 -12.77
N GLU A 153 15.12 -6.86 -13.52
CA GLU A 153 16.05 -6.66 -14.64
C GLU A 153 15.35 -7.02 -15.95
N GLY A 154 14.90 -5.98 -16.65
CA GLY A 154 14.86 -6.00 -18.09
C GLY A 154 16.26 -5.74 -18.63
N SER A 155 16.98 -6.79 -19.03
CA SER A 155 18.03 -6.66 -20.02
C SER A 155 18.04 -7.88 -20.95
N ALA A 156 18.30 -7.55 -22.22
CA ALA A 156 18.08 -8.38 -23.38
C ALA A 156 18.93 -9.66 -23.36
N TYR A 157 18.38 -10.70 -23.99
CA TYR A 157 19.16 -11.74 -24.63
C TYR A 157 20.28 -11.11 -25.45
N ARG A 158 21.52 -11.27 -24.98
CA ARG A 158 22.71 -11.24 -25.83
C ARG A 158 23.49 -12.51 -25.52
N ASP A 159 23.52 -13.38 -26.52
CA ASP A 159 24.60 -14.33 -26.71
C ASP A 159 25.94 -13.62 -26.52
N ASP A 160 26.79 -14.14 -25.63
CA ASP A 160 28.23 -14.07 -25.84
C ASP A 160 28.88 -15.37 -25.32
N PRO A 161 29.78 -15.98 -26.10
CA PRO A 161 30.24 -17.35 -25.92
C PRO A 161 31.50 -17.34 -25.07
N ASN A 162 31.43 -17.89 -23.86
CA ASN A 162 32.61 -18.30 -23.10
C ASN A 162 32.21 -19.41 -22.12
N GLU A 163 31.78 -20.54 -22.69
CA GLU A 163 32.18 -21.85 -22.18
C GLU A 163 33.71 -21.87 -22.20
N ASP A 164 34.40 -21.77 -21.05
CA ASP A 164 35.74 -22.41 -20.85
C ASP A 164 36.47 -22.16 -19.52
N VAL A 165 35.83 -21.70 -18.42
CA VAL A 165 36.56 -21.47 -17.15
C VAL A 165 36.05 -22.27 -15.94
N LEU A 166 35.07 -23.17 -16.11
CA LEU A 166 34.71 -24.15 -15.06
C LEU A 166 34.98 -25.61 -15.48
N SER A 167 35.82 -25.82 -16.49
CA SER A 167 36.27 -27.13 -16.97
C SER A 167 37.51 -27.68 -16.23
N ASN A 168 38.14 -26.91 -15.33
CA ASN A 168 39.41 -27.29 -14.69
C ASN A 168 39.33 -27.72 -13.20
N ARG A 169 38.13 -27.87 -12.63
CA ARG A 169 37.96 -28.61 -11.35
C ARG A 169 37.35 -30.01 -11.53
N ALA A 170 37.23 -30.45 -12.78
CA ALA A 170 36.57 -31.70 -13.19
C ALA A 170 37.54 -32.85 -13.52
N LYS A 171 38.82 -32.76 -13.13
CA LYS A 171 39.82 -33.82 -13.38
C LYS A 171 40.54 -34.23 -12.09
N GLN A 172 39.79 -34.70 -11.09
CA GLN A 172 40.26 -35.64 -10.06
C GLN A 172 39.10 -36.11 -9.16
N SER A 173 38.15 -36.87 -9.72
CA SER A 173 37.30 -37.80 -8.96
C SER A 173 36.64 -38.81 -9.91
N SER A 174 37.48 -39.52 -10.65
CA SER A 174 37.04 -40.69 -11.41
C SER A 174 36.78 -41.86 -10.45
N LEU A 175 35.59 -42.48 -10.60
CA LEU A 175 35.13 -43.72 -9.97
C LEU A 175 34.83 -43.68 -8.46
N HIS A 176 33.65 -43.18 -8.10
CA HIS A 176 32.91 -43.77 -6.98
C HIS A 176 31.52 -44.25 -7.44
N SER A 177 31.29 -45.53 -7.23
CA SER A 177 30.05 -46.28 -7.48
C SER A 177 28.83 -45.50 -7.00
N LYS A 178 27.75 -45.42 -7.82
CA LYS A 178 26.39 -45.05 -7.37
C LYS A 178 26.00 -45.99 -6.21
N LYS A 179 26.27 -45.59 -4.97
CA LYS A 179 25.86 -46.35 -3.79
C LYS A 179 24.43 -45.95 -3.48
N SER A 180 23.53 -46.94 -3.54
CA SER A 180 22.13 -46.74 -3.14
C SER A 180 22.07 -46.30 -1.68
N VAL A 181 21.22 -45.32 -1.36
CA VAL A 181 20.86 -44.92 0.01
C VAL A 181 20.49 -46.14 0.87
N ASP A 182 19.81 -47.13 0.27
CA ASP A 182 19.42 -48.37 0.94
C ASP A 182 20.60 -49.30 1.25
N ALA A 183 21.72 -49.18 0.52
CA ALA A 183 22.96 -49.90 0.81
C ALA A 183 23.75 -49.24 1.96
N TYR A 184 23.69 -47.92 2.08
CA TYR A 184 24.29 -47.19 3.21
C TYR A 184 23.54 -47.47 4.51
N LEU A 185 22.22 -47.38 4.50
CA LEU A 185 21.36 -47.64 5.67
C LEU A 185 21.48 -49.07 6.21
N LYS A 186 21.91 -50.04 5.40
CA LYS A 186 22.15 -51.44 5.84
C LYS A 186 23.49 -51.66 6.52
N ASN A 187 24.49 -50.81 6.26
CA ASN A 187 25.87 -51.01 6.72
C ASN A 187 26.32 -50.02 7.80
N SER A 188 25.61 -48.91 8.01
CA SER A 188 26.02 -47.89 8.99
C SER A 188 25.74 -48.31 10.43
N ARG A 189 26.81 -48.55 11.20
CA ARG A 189 26.76 -48.57 12.67
C ARG A 189 26.70 -47.12 13.15
N MET A 190 25.73 -46.79 14.01
CA MET A 190 25.70 -45.49 14.69
C MET A 190 26.97 -45.33 15.54
N PRO A 191 27.77 -44.26 15.37
CA PRO A 191 28.81 -43.96 16.35
C PRO A 191 28.14 -43.50 17.66
N GLU A 192 28.49 -44.12 18.78
CA GLU A 192 27.95 -43.77 20.12
C GLU A 192 28.11 -42.26 20.45
N VAL A 193 29.07 -41.60 19.80
CA VAL A 193 29.38 -40.16 19.89
C VAL A 193 28.26 -39.26 19.32
N TRP A 194 27.41 -39.75 18.40
CA TRP A 194 26.29 -38.95 17.86
C TRP A 194 25.26 -38.61 18.94
N ASN A 195 25.18 -39.43 19.98
CA ASN A 195 24.31 -39.22 21.13
C ASN A 195 24.93 -38.28 22.19
N SER A 196 26.26 -38.17 22.27
CA SER A 196 26.95 -37.32 23.26
C SER A 196 26.99 -35.84 22.87
N ILE A 197 26.79 -35.50 21.60
CA ILE A 197 26.70 -34.11 21.09
C ILE A 197 25.34 -33.46 21.43
N ASN A 198 24.40 -34.20 22.03
CA ASN A 198 23.12 -33.69 22.47
C ASN A 198 23.19 -33.11 23.89
N PHE A 199 23.76 -31.92 24.10
CA PHE A 199 23.30 -30.92 25.08
C PHE A 199 24.23 -29.69 25.17
N SER A 200 23.62 -28.49 25.28
CA SER A 200 24.20 -27.20 25.70
C SER A 200 25.48 -26.71 24.98
N THR A 201 25.32 -25.72 24.10
CA THR A 201 26.38 -24.94 23.41
C THR A 201 27.27 -24.09 24.34
N THR A 202 27.20 -24.27 25.66
CA THR A 202 27.79 -23.32 26.61
C THR A 202 29.10 -23.78 27.23
N THR A 203 29.50 -25.06 27.11
CA THR A 203 30.75 -25.59 27.71
C THR A 203 31.34 -26.80 26.97
N LEU A 204 31.54 -26.71 25.64
CA LEU A 204 32.18 -27.78 24.85
C LEU A 204 33.57 -27.35 24.33
N PRO A 205 34.55 -28.27 24.23
CA PRO A 205 35.82 -28.03 23.55
C PRO A 205 35.64 -27.52 22.11
N PRO A 206 36.55 -26.66 21.58
CA PRO A 206 36.39 -26.02 20.26
C PRO A 206 36.11 -26.98 19.09
N ARG A 207 36.70 -28.19 19.11
CA ARG A 207 36.48 -29.21 18.07
C ARG A 207 35.07 -29.82 18.12
N LEU A 208 34.50 -30.03 19.31
CA LEU A 208 33.14 -30.57 19.48
C LEU A 208 32.08 -29.51 19.17
N MET A 209 32.39 -28.23 19.37
CA MET A 209 31.53 -27.12 18.96
C MET A 209 31.39 -27.04 17.43
N PHE A 210 32.50 -27.19 16.70
CA PHE A 210 32.49 -27.24 15.22
C PHE A 210 31.64 -28.41 14.68
N LEU A 211 31.76 -29.60 15.28
CA LEU A 211 30.94 -30.76 14.91
C LEU A 211 29.44 -30.54 15.22
N ALA A 212 29.11 -29.85 16.31
CA ALA A 212 27.74 -29.49 16.63
C ALA A 212 27.14 -28.48 15.62
N GLU A 213 27.92 -27.50 15.17
CA GLU A 213 27.51 -26.54 14.13
C GLU A 213 27.29 -27.23 12.78
N ASN A 214 28.20 -28.12 12.36
CA ASN A 214 28.05 -28.91 11.13
C ASN A 214 26.81 -29.79 11.16
N ARG A 215 26.49 -30.40 12.31
CA ARG A 215 25.25 -31.17 12.49
C ARG A 215 23.99 -30.29 12.36
N ILE A 216 24.01 -29.06 12.86
CA ILE A 216 22.91 -28.10 12.71
C ILE A 216 22.72 -27.73 11.24
N LEU A 217 23.80 -27.53 10.50
CA LEU A 217 23.76 -27.26 9.06
C LEU A 217 23.19 -28.45 8.27
N LEU A 218 23.63 -29.67 8.57
CA LEU A 218 23.07 -30.90 7.98
C LEU A 218 21.58 -31.03 8.28
N ARG A 219 21.15 -30.80 9.53
CA ARG A 219 19.73 -30.79 9.91
C ARG A 219 18.92 -29.79 9.09
N LYS A 220 19.40 -28.56 8.94
CA LYS A 220 18.72 -27.53 8.11
C LYS A 220 18.63 -27.96 6.65
N ARG A 221 19.69 -28.52 6.08
CA ARG A 221 19.73 -29.00 4.69
C ARG A 221 18.75 -30.15 4.45
N VAL A 222 18.64 -31.10 5.39
CA VAL A 222 17.68 -32.22 5.33
C VAL A 222 16.23 -31.71 5.40
N ILE A 223 15.93 -30.76 6.29
CA ILE A 223 14.59 -30.13 6.38
C ILE A 223 14.23 -29.43 5.07
N GLY A 224 15.16 -28.66 4.49
CA GLY A 224 14.95 -27.99 3.20
C GLY A 224 14.66 -28.97 2.05
N LEU A 225 15.42 -30.06 1.95
CA LEU A 225 15.17 -31.10 0.95
C LEU A 225 13.84 -31.83 1.17
N PHE A 226 13.45 -32.08 2.43
CA PHE A 226 12.14 -32.67 2.73
C PHE A 226 10.97 -31.80 2.27
N THR A 227 11.08 -30.49 2.50
CA THR A 227 10.10 -29.50 2.02
C THR A 227 10.01 -29.53 0.49
N MET A 228 11.15 -29.44 -0.21
CA MET A 228 11.22 -29.50 -1.67
C MET A 228 10.65 -30.80 -2.25
N CYS A 229 10.94 -31.96 -1.66
CA CYS A 229 10.36 -33.25 -2.06
C CYS A 229 8.83 -33.24 -1.91
N SER A 230 8.33 -32.70 -0.79
CA SER A 230 6.90 -32.64 -0.48
C SER A 230 6.14 -31.68 -1.39
N GLU A 231 6.76 -30.55 -1.73
CA GLU A 231 6.23 -29.57 -2.68
C GLU A 231 6.20 -30.12 -4.11
N LEU A 232 7.26 -30.81 -4.54
CA LEU A 232 7.33 -31.46 -5.86
C LEU A 232 6.26 -32.55 -6.00
N LYS A 233 5.97 -33.30 -4.92
CA LYS A 233 4.83 -34.23 -4.87
C LYS A 233 3.50 -33.48 -5.04
N SER A 234 3.28 -32.42 -4.25
CA SER A 234 2.06 -31.62 -4.33
C SER A 234 1.87 -30.96 -5.70
N PHE A 235 2.97 -30.60 -6.38
CA PHE A 235 2.97 -30.06 -7.74
C PHE A 235 2.30 -31.00 -8.74
N ILE A 236 2.53 -32.32 -8.67
CA ILE A 236 1.87 -33.31 -9.53
C ILE A 236 0.36 -33.32 -9.27
N GLU A 237 -0.05 -33.44 -8.01
CA GLU A 237 -1.46 -33.56 -7.60
C GLU A 237 -2.29 -32.31 -7.97
N LEU A 238 -1.73 -31.12 -7.76
CA LEU A 238 -2.39 -29.85 -8.03
C LEU A 238 -2.55 -29.60 -9.54
N ASN A 239 -1.52 -29.89 -10.33
CA ASN A 239 -1.59 -29.75 -11.78
C ASN A 239 -2.56 -30.77 -12.38
N PHE A 240 -2.55 -32.03 -11.94
CA PHE A 240 -3.52 -33.04 -12.38
C PHE A 240 -4.97 -32.61 -12.08
N THR A 241 -5.20 -32.09 -10.88
CA THR A 241 -6.50 -31.53 -10.48
C THR A 241 -6.89 -30.33 -11.37
N GLY A 242 -5.92 -29.52 -11.78
CA GLY A 242 -6.12 -28.38 -12.66
C GLY A 242 -6.52 -28.78 -14.08
N PHE A 243 -5.83 -29.75 -14.69
CA PHE A 243 -6.22 -30.32 -15.99
C PHE A 243 -7.63 -30.89 -15.93
N LYS A 244 -7.95 -31.73 -14.93
CA LYS A 244 -9.28 -32.30 -14.74
C LYS A 244 -10.37 -31.23 -14.63
N LYS A 245 -10.10 -30.12 -13.95
CA LYS A 245 -11.05 -28.99 -13.79
C LYS A 245 -11.15 -28.11 -15.04
N ALA A 246 -10.08 -27.97 -15.81
CA ALA A 246 -10.08 -27.22 -17.06
C ALA A 246 -10.89 -27.97 -18.12
N LEU A 247 -10.62 -29.27 -18.29
CA LEU A 247 -11.35 -30.17 -19.20
C LEU A 247 -12.84 -30.26 -18.84
N LYS A 248 -13.18 -30.48 -17.56
CA LYS A 248 -14.59 -30.50 -17.10
C LYS A 248 -15.32 -29.19 -17.42
N LYS A 249 -14.59 -28.07 -17.39
CA LYS A 249 -15.17 -26.76 -17.67
C LYS A 249 -15.37 -26.53 -19.17
N PHE A 250 -14.42 -26.97 -20.00
CA PHE A 250 -14.54 -26.93 -21.45
C PHE A 250 -15.74 -27.77 -21.92
N ASP A 251 -15.83 -29.02 -21.48
CA ASP A 251 -16.95 -29.93 -21.79
C ASP A 251 -18.30 -29.33 -21.40
N LYS A 252 -18.39 -28.71 -20.22
CA LYS A 252 -19.63 -28.05 -19.76
C LYS A 252 -19.97 -26.78 -20.53
N SER A 253 -18.97 -26.03 -21.00
CA SER A 253 -19.16 -24.75 -21.69
C SER A 253 -19.51 -24.93 -23.17
N LEU A 254 -18.99 -25.97 -23.84
CA LEU A 254 -19.19 -26.23 -25.26
C LEU A 254 -20.01 -27.50 -25.56
N ASN A 255 -20.55 -28.17 -24.54
CA ASN A 255 -21.28 -29.44 -24.65
C ASN A 255 -20.49 -30.52 -25.42
N THR A 256 -19.21 -30.68 -25.09
CA THR A 256 -18.30 -31.69 -25.64
C THR A 256 -18.00 -32.78 -24.61
N SER A 257 -17.38 -33.88 -25.04
CA SER A 257 -17.02 -35.02 -24.19
C SER A 257 -15.54 -35.41 -24.35
N ILE A 258 -14.62 -34.44 -24.21
CA ILE A 258 -13.19 -34.63 -24.47
C ILE A 258 -12.44 -35.01 -23.19
N LYS A 259 -12.97 -34.67 -22.02
CA LYS A 259 -12.30 -34.88 -20.74
C LYS A 259 -11.84 -36.33 -20.52
N ASP A 260 -12.71 -37.30 -20.75
CA ASP A 260 -12.40 -38.69 -20.39
C ASP A 260 -11.34 -39.28 -21.32
N ASN A 261 -11.43 -39.02 -22.63
CA ASN A 261 -10.42 -39.44 -23.61
C ASN A 261 -9.05 -38.78 -23.37
N TYR A 262 -9.02 -37.47 -23.08
CA TYR A 262 -7.77 -36.77 -22.79
C TYR A 262 -7.14 -37.24 -21.48
N LEU A 263 -7.93 -37.44 -20.42
CA LEU A 263 -7.40 -37.93 -19.12
C LEU A 263 -6.87 -39.36 -19.19
N GLU A 264 -7.42 -40.22 -20.06
CA GLU A 264 -6.88 -41.57 -20.30
C GLU A 264 -5.55 -41.56 -21.06
N GLN A 265 -5.33 -40.56 -21.93
CA GLN A 265 -4.08 -40.40 -22.69
C GLN A 265 -3.01 -39.60 -21.96
N LEU A 266 -3.40 -38.79 -20.97
CA LEU A 266 -2.52 -37.89 -20.22
C LEU A 266 -1.32 -38.60 -19.54
N PRO A 267 -1.46 -39.78 -18.91
CA PRO A 267 -0.32 -40.55 -18.39
C PRO A 267 0.60 -41.14 -19.46
N LYS A 268 0.14 -41.26 -20.71
CA LYS A 268 0.95 -41.76 -21.85
C LYS A 268 1.75 -40.66 -22.53
N ASN A 269 1.28 -39.42 -22.44
CA ASN A 269 1.83 -38.27 -23.16
C ASN A 269 2.75 -37.37 -22.31
N SER A 270 2.80 -37.58 -20.98
CA SER A 270 3.64 -36.79 -20.08
C SER A 270 4.24 -37.66 -18.98
N TYR A 271 5.50 -37.39 -18.66
CA TYR A 271 6.26 -38.10 -17.63
C TYR A 271 5.81 -37.71 -16.21
N VAL A 272 5.37 -36.47 -16.00
CA VAL A 272 4.92 -35.97 -14.68
C VAL A 272 3.72 -36.75 -14.14
N PHE A 273 2.87 -37.24 -15.03
CA PHE A 273 1.63 -37.94 -14.67
C PHE A 273 1.71 -39.46 -14.85
N GLU A 274 2.89 -39.98 -15.15
CA GLU A 274 3.14 -41.42 -15.15
C GLU A 274 3.02 -41.96 -13.71
N PRO A 275 2.32 -43.08 -13.49
CA PRO A 275 2.14 -43.63 -12.14
C PRO A 275 3.46 -44.00 -11.45
N ASP A 276 4.51 -44.30 -12.23
CA ASP A 276 5.85 -44.58 -11.70
C ASP A 276 6.57 -43.33 -11.20
N THR A 277 6.31 -42.15 -11.78
CA THR A 277 6.89 -40.87 -11.34
C THR A 277 6.37 -40.45 -9.97
N MET A 278 5.07 -40.64 -9.72
CA MET A 278 4.48 -40.39 -8.40
C MET A 278 5.09 -41.30 -7.32
N LYS A 279 5.30 -42.58 -7.63
CA LYS A 279 5.97 -43.52 -6.72
C LYS A 279 7.41 -43.11 -6.44
N LYS A 280 8.18 -42.71 -7.44
CA LYS A 280 9.55 -42.19 -7.26
C LYS A 280 9.58 -40.98 -6.33
N ALA A 281 8.66 -40.03 -6.48
CA ALA A 281 8.57 -38.88 -5.59
C ALA A 281 8.27 -39.30 -4.14
N GLU A 282 7.40 -40.28 -3.93
CA GLU A 282 7.12 -40.85 -2.60
C GLU A 282 8.35 -41.55 -2.00
N GLU A 283 9.08 -42.33 -2.80
CA GLU A 283 10.32 -42.97 -2.38
C GLU A 283 11.40 -41.95 -1.98
N GLN A 284 11.51 -40.81 -2.69
CA GLN A 284 12.45 -39.74 -2.34
C GLN A 284 12.09 -39.07 -1.01
N VAL A 285 10.80 -38.84 -0.75
CA VAL A 285 10.33 -38.34 0.55
C VAL A 285 10.72 -39.33 1.66
N GLU A 286 10.51 -40.63 1.45
CA GLU A 286 10.90 -41.65 2.44
C GLU A 286 12.41 -41.72 2.68
N LYS A 287 13.23 -41.59 1.63
CA LYS A 287 14.70 -41.53 1.76
C LYS A 287 15.15 -40.36 2.62
N VAL A 288 14.60 -39.16 2.41
CA VAL A 288 14.94 -37.97 3.21
C VAL A 288 14.50 -38.12 4.67
N ILE A 289 13.35 -38.76 4.93
CA ILE A 289 12.91 -39.05 6.32
C ILE A 289 13.91 -39.99 7.01
N LYS A 290 14.38 -41.03 6.32
CA LYS A 290 15.40 -41.96 6.87
C LYS A 290 16.73 -41.25 7.12
N LEU A 291 17.15 -40.32 6.26
CA LEU A 291 18.34 -39.49 6.48
C LEU A 291 18.17 -38.54 7.68
N TYR A 292 16.99 -37.96 7.87
CA TYR A 292 16.71 -37.12 9.05
C TYR A 292 16.75 -37.93 10.35
N ALA A 293 16.18 -39.14 10.35
CA ALA A 293 16.23 -40.04 11.50
C ALA A 293 17.69 -40.38 11.86
N LEU A 294 18.53 -40.64 10.86
CA LEU A 294 19.95 -40.88 11.08
C LEU A 294 20.66 -39.69 11.76
N VAL A 295 20.42 -38.46 11.29
CA VAL A 295 21.13 -37.24 11.75
C VAL A 295 20.62 -36.72 13.10
N CYS A 296 19.31 -36.81 13.35
CA CYS A 296 18.65 -36.02 14.39
C CYS A 296 18.01 -36.84 15.52
N THR A 297 17.57 -38.08 15.28
CA THR A 297 16.86 -38.85 16.32
C THR A 297 17.80 -39.79 17.08
N LYS A 298 17.53 -39.97 18.38
CA LYS A 298 18.17 -41.05 19.16
C LYS A 298 17.61 -42.38 18.65
N ASP A 299 18.49 -43.36 18.45
CA ASP A 299 18.17 -44.73 18.02
C ASP A 299 17.46 -44.85 16.66
N ASN A 300 17.65 -43.87 15.76
CA ASN A 300 17.08 -43.88 14.39
C ASN A 300 15.54 -44.06 14.37
N ASP A 301 14.85 -43.47 15.33
CA ASP A 301 13.39 -43.55 15.42
C ASP A 301 12.71 -42.83 14.25
N TYR A 302 12.28 -43.63 13.27
CA TYR A 302 11.57 -43.20 12.07
C TYR A 302 10.23 -42.51 12.37
N ALA A 303 9.52 -42.95 13.41
CA ALA A 303 8.20 -42.41 13.73
C ALA A 303 8.31 -40.97 14.26
N THR A 304 9.30 -40.73 15.13
CA THR A 304 9.60 -39.39 15.67
C THR A 304 10.13 -38.46 14.57
N ALA A 305 11.05 -38.93 13.73
CA ALA A 305 11.58 -38.17 12.59
C ALA A 305 10.48 -37.70 11.62
N LYS A 306 9.56 -38.60 11.27
CA LYS A 306 8.41 -38.29 10.41
C LYS A 306 7.46 -37.27 11.06
N SER A 307 7.22 -37.40 12.36
CA SER A 307 6.38 -36.47 13.12
C SER A 307 6.98 -35.06 13.11
N GLU A 308 8.26 -34.91 13.46
CA GLU A 308 8.95 -33.60 13.47
C GLU A 308 8.98 -32.94 12.10
N LEU A 309 9.38 -33.66 11.05
CA LEU A 309 9.39 -33.13 9.68
C LEU A 309 7.99 -32.70 9.21
N SER A 310 6.95 -33.45 9.60
CA SER A 310 5.57 -33.07 9.28
C SER A 310 5.11 -31.79 9.98
N VAL A 311 5.63 -31.51 11.18
CA VAL A 311 5.38 -30.26 11.91
C VAL A 311 6.09 -29.11 11.20
N TYR A 312 7.37 -29.28 10.85
CA TYR A 312 8.13 -28.26 10.11
C TYR A 312 7.49 -27.92 8.76
N LEU A 313 7.06 -28.92 7.99
CA LEU A 313 6.34 -28.70 6.74
C LEU A 313 5.02 -27.97 6.96
N ARG A 314 4.29 -28.30 8.02
CA ARG A 314 3.03 -27.61 8.36
C ARG A 314 3.28 -26.14 8.69
N GLU A 315 4.31 -25.84 9.47
CA GLU A 315 4.70 -24.45 9.81
C GLU A 315 5.14 -23.68 8.57
N HIS A 316 5.97 -24.29 7.70
CA HIS A 316 6.39 -23.71 6.42
C HIS A 316 5.20 -23.37 5.54
N VAL A 317 4.29 -24.33 5.31
CA VAL A 317 3.09 -24.13 4.49
C VAL A 317 2.14 -23.09 5.10
N ILE A 318 2.02 -23.02 6.43
CA ILE A 318 1.24 -21.97 7.10
C ILE A 318 1.89 -20.59 6.87
N TRP A 319 3.21 -20.50 6.98
CA TRP A 319 3.96 -19.27 6.76
C TRP A 319 3.80 -18.78 5.31
N GLU A 320 4.04 -19.63 4.32
CA GLU A 320 3.85 -19.31 2.89
C GLU A 320 2.42 -18.90 2.56
N ARG A 321 1.43 -19.61 3.11
CA ARG A 321 0.02 -19.25 2.90
C ARG A 321 -0.29 -17.87 3.48
N ASN A 322 0.29 -17.51 4.63
CA ASN A 322 0.08 -16.21 5.24
C ASN A 322 0.78 -15.09 4.46
N THR A 323 1.98 -15.32 3.91
CA THR A 323 2.67 -14.34 3.05
C THR A 323 1.93 -14.18 1.72
N VAL A 324 1.58 -15.26 1.02
CA VAL A 324 0.77 -15.21 -0.21
C VAL A 324 -0.58 -14.57 0.03
N TRP A 325 -1.24 -14.83 1.16
CA TRP A 325 -2.50 -14.17 1.52
C TRP A 325 -2.32 -12.67 1.75
N ARG A 326 -1.23 -12.26 2.42
CA ARG A 326 -0.88 -10.86 2.66
C ARG A 326 -0.63 -10.13 1.34
N ASP A 327 0.12 -10.74 0.44
CA ASP A 327 0.47 -10.15 -0.86
C ASP A 327 -0.73 -10.14 -1.82
N MET A 328 -1.54 -11.20 -1.82
CA MET A 328 -2.79 -11.26 -2.57
C MET A 328 -3.78 -10.20 -2.07
N ILE A 329 -3.89 -9.97 -0.76
CA ILE A 329 -4.70 -8.87 -0.21
C ILE A 329 -4.10 -7.51 -0.56
N GLY A 330 -2.77 -7.38 -0.59
CA GLY A 330 -2.10 -6.17 -1.07
C GLY A 330 -2.47 -5.85 -2.51
N ILE A 331 -2.43 -6.84 -3.39
CA ILE A 331 -2.82 -6.73 -4.81
C ILE A 331 -4.34 -6.56 -4.96
N GLU A 332 -5.17 -7.21 -4.15
CA GLU A 332 -6.62 -6.99 -4.13
C GLU A 332 -6.97 -5.60 -3.64
N ARG A 333 -6.24 -5.04 -2.67
CA ARG A 333 -6.41 -3.65 -2.20
C ARG A 333 -5.94 -2.64 -3.24
N LYS A 334 -4.78 -2.87 -3.87
CA LYS A 334 -4.29 -2.05 -4.99
C LYS A 334 -5.25 -2.11 -6.19
N SER A 335 -5.75 -3.30 -6.51
CA SER A 335 -6.71 -3.49 -7.60
C SER A 335 -8.13 -3.06 -7.23
N HIS A 336 -8.57 -3.08 -5.97
CA HIS A 336 -9.85 -2.48 -5.54
C HIS A 336 -9.75 -0.97 -5.44
N ALA A 337 -8.60 -0.40 -5.10
CA ALA A 337 -8.35 1.04 -5.19
C ALA A 337 -8.29 1.52 -6.65
N ALA A 338 -7.75 0.70 -7.56
CA ALA A 338 -7.79 0.95 -9.00
C ALA A 338 -9.16 0.66 -9.61
N ASN A 339 -9.85 -0.39 -9.17
CA ASN A 339 -11.17 -0.80 -9.67
C ASN A 339 -12.32 -0.04 -9.02
N SER A 340 -12.19 0.62 -7.87
CA SER A 340 -13.23 1.53 -7.38
C SER A 340 -13.34 2.74 -8.31
N LYS A 341 -12.21 3.23 -8.85
CA LYS A 341 -12.18 4.21 -9.95
C LYS A 341 -12.76 3.67 -11.27
N ILE A 342 -12.78 2.35 -11.49
CA ILE A 342 -13.34 1.70 -12.68
C ILE A 342 -14.80 1.24 -12.47
N SER A 343 -15.23 0.97 -11.24
CA SER A 343 -16.59 0.54 -10.90
C SER A 343 -17.58 1.69 -11.03
N ASP A 344 -17.14 2.92 -10.71
CA ASP A 344 -17.86 4.15 -11.07
C ASP A 344 -17.99 4.35 -12.59
N ARG A 345 -17.08 3.76 -13.38
CA ARG A 345 -17.21 3.69 -14.85
C ARG A 345 -18.08 2.52 -15.33
N LYS A 346 -18.09 1.37 -14.64
CA LYS A 346 -18.85 0.17 -15.08
C LYS A 346 -20.35 0.30 -14.89
N GLY A 347 -20.83 1.04 -13.88
CA GLY A 347 -22.24 1.42 -13.79
C GLY A 347 -22.72 2.25 -14.99
N ARG A 348 -21.81 2.92 -15.71
CA ARG A 348 -22.05 3.63 -16.97
C ARG A 348 -21.73 2.82 -18.24
N ALA A 349 -20.92 1.76 -18.14
CA ALA A 349 -20.44 1.01 -19.30
C ALA A 349 -21.42 -0.06 -19.79
N GLN A 350 -22.38 -0.50 -18.97
CA GLN A 350 -23.37 -1.50 -19.38
C GLN A 350 -24.46 -0.96 -20.32
N ALA A 351 -24.44 0.35 -20.61
CA ALA A 351 -25.27 0.99 -21.62
C ALA A 351 -24.56 1.22 -22.98
N LEU A 352 -23.30 0.80 -23.12
CA LEU A 352 -22.48 1.07 -24.31
C LEU A 352 -21.62 -0.15 -24.66
N GLU A 353 -22.26 -1.26 -25.06
CA GLU A 353 -21.58 -2.27 -25.90
C GLU A 353 -22.02 -2.06 -27.33
N GLY A 354 -21.14 -1.40 -28.09
CA GLY A 354 -21.29 -1.15 -29.51
C GLY A 354 -20.67 0.19 -29.87
N VAL A 355 -19.35 0.19 -30.12
CA VAL A 355 -18.67 0.97 -31.18
C VAL A 355 -17.16 0.86 -30.95
N ALA A 356 -16.50 0.34 -31.99
CA ALA A 356 -15.08 0.16 -32.09
C ALA A 356 -14.31 1.50 -32.11
N THR A 357 -13.03 1.37 -31.82
CA THR A 357 -11.96 2.37 -31.84
C THR A 357 -12.06 3.37 -33.01
N GLY A 358 -12.30 4.62 -32.64
CA GLY A 358 -12.11 5.83 -33.43
C GLY A 358 -12.20 7.03 -32.50
N PHE A 359 -11.29 8.00 -32.63
CA PHE A 359 -11.34 9.27 -31.90
C PHE A 359 -12.61 10.04 -32.29
N ASN A 360 -13.76 9.70 -31.69
CA ASN A 360 -15.00 10.43 -31.86
C ASN A 360 -15.09 11.52 -30.80
N PHE A 361 -14.87 12.78 -31.20
CA PHE A 361 -15.34 13.97 -30.49
C PHE A 361 -16.88 13.96 -30.48
N SER A 362 -17.46 13.07 -29.68
CA SER A 362 -18.90 13.05 -29.48
C SER A 362 -19.27 14.14 -28.47
N LEU A 363 -20.03 15.14 -28.93
CA LEU A 363 -20.64 16.20 -28.10
C LEU A 363 -21.48 15.66 -26.93
N TYR A 364 -21.77 14.36 -26.92
CA TYR A 364 -22.50 13.66 -25.86
C TYR A 364 -21.62 13.21 -24.68
N ASN A 365 -20.30 13.39 -24.73
CA ASN A 365 -19.46 13.10 -23.57
C ASN A 365 -19.70 14.17 -22.48
N PRO A 366 -20.16 13.79 -21.27
CA PRO A 366 -20.44 14.75 -20.19
C PRO A 366 -19.22 15.59 -19.81
N THR A 367 -18.01 15.07 -19.99
CA THR A 367 -16.77 15.82 -19.71
C THR A 367 -16.52 16.92 -20.74
N ILE A 368 -16.78 16.65 -22.03
CA ILE A 368 -16.67 17.65 -23.10
C ILE A 368 -17.74 18.73 -22.93
N LEU A 369 -18.96 18.36 -22.52
CA LEU A 369 -20.02 19.33 -22.26
C LEU A 369 -19.70 20.22 -21.05
N LYS A 370 -19.18 19.64 -19.96
CA LYS A 370 -18.68 20.42 -18.81
C LYS A 370 -17.51 21.33 -19.22
N LEU A 371 -16.55 20.84 -19.98
CA LEU A 371 -15.42 21.66 -20.46
C LEU A 371 -15.91 22.79 -21.37
N GLY A 372 -16.81 22.49 -22.30
CA GLY A 372 -17.45 23.46 -23.18
C GLY A 372 -18.21 24.52 -22.40
N LEU A 373 -18.93 24.13 -21.34
CA LEU A 373 -19.59 25.06 -20.42
C LEU A 373 -18.57 25.97 -19.73
N VAL A 374 -17.48 25.42 -19.17
CA VAL A 374 -16.44 26.22 -18.50
C VAL A 374 -15.79 27.21 -19.47
N VAL A 375 -15.41 26.75 -20.66
CA VAL A 375 -14.81 27.61 -21.69
C VAL A 375 -15.79 28.69 -22.13
N PHE A 376 -17.05 28.32 -22.39
CA PHE A 376 -18.10 29.28 -22.74
C PHE A 376 -18.28 30.33 -21.64
N THR A 377 -18.38 29.93 -20.37
CA THR A 377 -18.50 30.86 -19.24
C THR A 377 -17.27 31.75 -19.11
N THR A 378 -16.06 31.22 -19.31
CA THR A 378 -14.82 32.01 -19.27
C THR A 378 -14.80 33.06 -20.37
N VAL A 379 -15.07 32.66 -21.61
CA VAL A 379 -15.14 33.58 -22.76
C VAL A 379 -16.24 34.63 -22.54
N PHE A 380 -17.41 34.21 -22.07
CA PHE A 380 -18.50 35.12 -21.73
C PHE A 380 -18.07 36.18 -20.71
N LEU A 381 -17.39 35.79 -19.63
CA LEU A 381 -16.89 36.72 -18.60
C LEU A 381 -15.78 37.64 -19.10
N LEU A 382 -14.96 37.18 -20.05
CA LEU A 382 -13.97 38.03 -20.72
C LEU A 382 -14.60 39.13 -21.59
N PHE A 383 -15.87 38.97 -21.99
CA PHE A 383 -16.62 40.03 -22.69
C PHE A 383 -17.52 40.82 -21.75
N VAL A 384 -18.22 40.15 -20.83
CA VAL A 384 -19.21 40.71 -19.91
C VAL A 384 -18.74 40.51 -18.48
N SER A 385 -18.19 41.57 -17.87
CA SER A 385 -17.72 41.55 -16.47
C SER A 385 -18.21 42.78 -15.74
N PRO A 386 -18.47 42.68 -14.42
CA PRO A 386 -18.84 43.83 -13.59
C PRO A 386 -17.68 44.80 -13.34
N PHE A 387 -16.44 44.44 -13.68
CA PHE A 387 -15.25 45.26 -13.46
C PHE A 387 -14.87 46.06 -14.71
N THR A 388 -14.45 47.31 -14.51
CA THR A 388 -14.05 48.24 -15.59
C THR A 388 -12.60 48.08 -16.02
N ASP A 389 -11.72 47.70 -15.09
CA ASP A 389 -10.30 47.48 -15.36
C ASP A 389 -10.05 46.14 -16.07
N LEU A 390 -9.22 46.16 -17.11
CA LEU A 390 -9.02 44.99 -17.98
C LEU A 390 -8.36 43.82 -17.23
N GLN A 391 -7.37 44.11 -16.37
CA GLN A 391 -6.67 43.08 -15.60
C GLN A 391 -7.58 42.48 -14.53
N GLN A 392 -8.37 43.31 -13.82
CA GLN A 392 -9.40 42.83 -12.90
C GLN A 392 -10.43 41.95 -13.61
N LYS A 393 -10.88 42.35 -14.80
CA LYS A 393 -11.80 41.59 -15.64
C LYS A 393 -11.24 40.23 -16.03
N ASN A 394 -10.01 40.20 -16.54
CA ASN A 394 -9.34 38.96 -16.94
C ASN A 394 -9.06 38.06 -15.73
N CYS A 395 -8.68 38.66 -14.60
CA CYS A 395 -8.50 37.95 -13.34
C CYS A 395 -9.80 37.34 -12.84
N PHE A 396 -10.92 38.05 -12.94
CA PHE A 396 -12.22 37.55 -12.50
C PHE A 396 -12.68 36.36 -13.36
N ALA A 397 -12.51 36.46 -14.68
CA ALA A 397 -12.78 35.36 -15.60
C ALA A 397 -11.88 34.15 -15.29
N LEU A 398 -10.58 34.37 -15.02
CA LEU A 398 -9.65 33.32 -14.61
C LEU A 398 -10.08 32.65 -13.30
N LEU A 399 -10.40 33.44 -12.27
CA LEU A 399 -10.82 32.93 -10.96
C LEU A 399 -12.07 32.05 -11.08
N ILE A 400 -13.08 32.48 -11.84
CA ILE A 400 -14.28 31.67 -12.10
C ILE A 400 -13.94 30.43 -12.93
N CYS A 401 -13.09 30.54 -13.94
CA CYS A 401 -12.63 29.39 -14.74
C CYS A 401 -11.97 28.33 -13.85
N CYS A 402 -10.98 28.70 -13.04
CA CYS A 402 -10.31 27.80 -12.11
C CYS A 402 -11.28 27.21 -11.10
N SER A 403 -12.18 28.03 -10.54
CA SER A 403 -13.20 27.58 -9.59
C SER A 403 -14.13 26.53 -10.19
N LEU A 404 -14.59 26.74 -11.43
CA LEU A 404 -15.45 25.77 -12.12
C LEU A 404 -14.68 24.51 -12.53
N LEU A 405 -13.43 24.62 -13.00
CA LEU A 405 -12.59 23.47 -13.31
C LEU A 405 -12.34 22.59 -12.09
N TRP A 406 -12.07 23.19 -10.93
CA TRP A 406 -11.91 22.47 -9.68
C TRP A 406 -13.23 21.91 -9.14
N ALA A 407 -14.32 22.68 -9.16
CA ALA A 407 -15.61 22.25 -8.62
C ALA A 407 -16.28 21.14 -9.47
N MET A 408 -16.13 21.20 -10.80
CA MET A 408 -16.72 20.21 -11.72
C MET A 408 -15.82 18.99 -11.95
N GLU A 409 -14.56 19.05 -11.48
CA GLU A 409 -13.49 18.05 -11.67
C GLU A 409 -13.42 17.56 -13.13
N VAL A 410 -13.49 18.49 -14.09
CA VAL A 410 -13.48 18.17 -15.54
C VAL A 410 -12.15 17.55 -15.95
N ILE A 411 -11.07 18.08 -15.36
CA ILE A 411 -9.70 17.60 -15.47
C ILE A 411 -9.14 17.41 -14.05
N PRO A 412 -8.09 16.60 -13.84
CA PRO A 412 -7.52 16.39 -12.52
C PRO A 412 -7.10 17.72 -11.85
N LEU A 413 -7.34 17.87 -10.55
CA LEU A 413 -7.13 19.12 -9.81
C LEU A 413 -5.71 19.70 -9.95
N PHE A 414 -4.70 18.82 -9.97
CA PHE A 414 -3.31 19.24 -10.15
C PHE A 414 -3.03 19.75 -11.58
N VAL A 415 -3.75 19.25 -12.60
CA VAL A 415 -3.63 19.73 -14.00
C VAL A 415 -4.22 21.12 -14.12
N THR A 416 -5.38 21.38 -13.51
CA THR A 416 -5.93 22.74 -13.38
C THR A 416 -4.91 23.67 -12.75
N SER A 417 -4.22 23.21 -11.70
CA SER A 417 -3.23 24.01 -10.96
C SER A 417 -1.98 24.31 -11.78
N LEU A 418 -1.52 23.37 -12.61
CA LEU A 418 -0.43 23.61 -13.58
C LEU A 418 -0.84 24.53 -14.72
N ALA A 419 -2.12 24.57 -15.09
CA ALA A 419 -2.62 25.48 -16.11
C ALA A 419 -2.72 26.93 -15.62
N ILE A 420 -2.83 27.17 -14.30
CA ILE A 420 -2.99 28.51 -13.73
C ILE A 420 -1.85 29.47 -14.12
N PRO A 421 -0.56 29.16 -13.93
CA PRO A 421 0.53 30.05 -14.36
C PRO A 421 0.48 30.40 -15.85
N PHE A 422 0.15 29.41 -16.69
CA PHE A 422 -0.01 29.63 -18.12
C PHE A 422 -1.16 30.60 -18.41
N LEU A 423 -2.33 30.40 -17.79
CA LEU A 423 -3.50 31.25 -17.98
C LEU A 423 -3.29 32.66 -17.43
N ILE A 424 -2.57 32.83 -16.31
CA ILE A 424 -2.23 34.13 -15.73
C ILE A 424 -1.44 34.98 -16.74
N VAL A 425 -0.42 34.38 -17.36
CA VAL A 425 0.43 35.05 -18.34
C VAL A 425 -0.33 35.29 -19.64
N PHE A 426 -1.09 34.30 -20.11
CA PHE A 426 -1.84 34.39 -21.36
C PHE A 426 -2.97 35.42 -21.32
N LEU A 427 -3.64 35.57 -20.16
CA LEU A 427 -4.72 36.53 -19.96
C LEU A 427 -4.23 37.91 -19.45
N GLU A 428 -2.91 38.14 -19.39
CA GLU A 428 -2.31 39.41 -18.95
C GLU A 428 -2.86 39.94 -17.61
N VAL A 429 -2.94 39.06 -16.61
CA VAL A 429 -3.61 39.36 -15.33
C VAL A 429 -2.79 40.25 -14.38
N LEU A 430 -1.46 40.18 -14.47
CA LEU A 430 -0.56 40.79 -13.49
C LEU A 430 -0.30 42.28 -13.76
N LYS A 431 -0.21 43.06 -12.68
CA LYS A 431 0.22 44.47 -12.70
C LYS A 431 1.56 44.64 -11.97
N ASN A 432 2.35 45.61 -12.42
CA ASN A 432 3.49 46.14 -11.67
C ASN A 432 2.99 47.04 -10.52
N ASP A 433 3.87 47.37 -9.58
CA ASP A 433 3.56 48.26 -8.45
C ASP A 433 3.10 49.67 -8.91
N ASP A 434 3.55 50.10 -10.10
CA ASP A 434 3.12 51.36 -10.74
C ASP A 434 1.70 51.28 -11.37
N GLY A 435 1.01 50.15 -11.26
CA GLY A 435 -0.32 49.90 -11.84
C GLY A 435 -0.31 49.58 -13.34
N THR A 436 0.86 49.55 -13.98
CA THR A 436 1.03 49.17 -15.40
C THR A 436 1.01 47.66 -15.60
N VAL A 437 0.67 47.19 -16.79
CA VAL A 437 0.65 45.74 -17.12
C VAL A 437 2.05 45.15 -17.03
N MET A 438 2.18 44.01 -16.35
CA MET A 438 3.46 43.33 -16.26
C MET A 438 3.76 42.60 -17.59
N PRO A 439 4.94 42.83 -18.22
CA PRO A 439 5.31 42.15 -19.46
C PRO A 439 5.33 40.61 -19.28
N PRO A 440 4.94 39.81 -20.30
CA PRO A 440 4.79 38.36 -20.17
C PRO A 440 6.02 37.63 -19.60
N ALA A 441 7.24 38.05 -19.96
CA ALA A 441 8.48 37.45 -19.47
C ALA A 441 8.77 37.79 -18.00
N LYS A 442 8.37 38.97 -17.50
CA LYS A 442 8.47 39.32 -16.08
C LYS A 442 7.36 38.62 -15.28
N ALA A 443 6.15 38.59 -15.84
CA ALA A 443 4.99 37.90 -15.29
C ALA A 443 5.24 36.41 -15.07
N SER A 444 5.84 35.72 -16.04
CA SER A 444 6.18 34.30 -15.91
C SER A 444 7.22 34.04 -14.82
N ASN A 445 8.29 34.84 -14.76
CA ASN A 445 9.31 34.70 -13.72
C ASN A 445 8.75 34.99 -12.32
N TYR A 446 7.97 36.05 -12.17
CA TYR A 446 7.30 36.38 -10.92
C TYR A 446 6.40 35.22 -10.46
N ILE A 447 5.49 34.76 -11.31
CA ILE A 447 4.54 33.71 -10.90
C ILE A 447 5.24 32.39 -10.59
N LEU A 448 6.23 31.98 -11.40
CA LEU A 448 6.99 30.75 -11.15
C LEU A 448 7.80 30.84 -9.84
N SER A 449 8.35 32.02 -9.52
CA SER A 449 9.06 32.23 -8.25
C SER A 449 8.13 32.12 -7.04
N THR A 450 6.87 32.56 -7.15
CA THR A 450 5.89 32.46 -6.05
C THR A 450 5.41 31.03 -5.79
N MET A 451 5.54 30.13 -6.78
CA MET A 451 5.13 28.74 -6.63
C MET A 451 6.05 27.96 -5.67
N TRP A 452 7.35 28.28 -5.61
CA TRP A 452 8.29 27.59 -4.72
C TRP A 452 8.56 28.42 -3.46
N ASN A 453 7.67 28.29 -2.47
CA ASN A 453 7.74 29.05 -1.21
C ASN A 453 7.94 28.14 0.02
N SER A 454 8.06 28.75 1.19
CA SER A 454 8.23 28.07 2.49
C SER A 454 7.10 27.11 2.84
N VAL A 455 5.88 27.33 2.32
CA VAL A 455 4.72 26.44 2.50
C VAL A 455 4.94 25.11 1.79
N ILE A 456 5.47 25.14 0.56
CA ILE A 456 5.79 23.91 -0.20
C ILE A 456 6.90 23.12 0.49
N LEU A 457 7.93 23.80 1.02
CA LEU A 457 8.97 23.14 1.81
C LEU A 457 8.41 22.52 3.09
N LEU A 458 7.53 23.24 3.81
CA LEU A 458 6.84 22.73 4.99
C LEU A 458 6.00 21.47 4.68
N LEU A 459 5.34 21.47 3.52
CA LEU A 459 4.55 20.36 3.02
C LEU A 459 5.43 19.14 2.68
N LEU A 460 6.60 19.33 2.06
CA LEU A 460 7.58 18.26 1.84
C LEU A 460 8.10 17.66 3.16
N GLY A 461 8.43 18.50 4.15
CA GLY A 461 8.82 18.04 5.48
C GLY A 461 7.71 17.23 6.16
N GLY A 462 6.46 17.69 6.05
CA GLY A 462 5.28 16.97 6.52
C GLY A 462 5.09 15.61 5.84
N PHE A 463 5.23 15.52 4.52
CA PHE A 463 5.15 14.26 3.78
C PHE A 463 6.26 13.30 4.17
N THR A 464 7.46 13.82 4.43
CA THR A 464 8.60 13.02 4.89
C THR A 464 8.33 12.41 6.26
N LEU A 465 7.83 13.21 7.22
CA LEU A 465 7.43 12.72 8.54
C LEU A 465 6.31 11.66 8.43
N ALA A 466 5.27 11.94 7.64
CA ALA A 466 4.16 11.01 7.44
C ALA A 466 4.63 9.69 6.80
N ALA A 467 5.51 9.75 5.80
CA ALA A 467 6.09 8.58 5.14
C ALA A 467 6.91 7.74 6.12
N ALA A 468 7.78 8.36 6.92
CA ALA A 468 8.58 7.66 7.92
C ALA A 468 7.70 6.99 8.99
N LEU A 469 6.72 7.71 9.55
CA LEU A 469 5.79 7.16 10.55
C LEU A 469 4.94 6.00 10.00
N SER A 470 4.61 6.02 8.71
CA SER A 470 3.85 4.98 8.03
C SER A 470 4.69 3.75 7.70
N LYS A 471 5.88 3.94 7.10
CA LYS A 471 6.80 2.88 6.67
C LYS A 471 7.25 2.02 7.85
N TYR A 472 7.59 2.64 8.98
CA TYR A 472 7.99 1.93 10.19
C TYR A 472 6.80 1.53 11.10
N HIS A 473 5.57 1.66 10.59
CA HIS A 473 4.33 1.27 11.25
C HIS A 473 4.12 1.87 12.64
N ILE A 474 4.75 3.01 12.95
CA ILE A 474 4.68 3.68 14.25
C ILE A 474 3.23 4.12 14.53
N ALA A 475 2.57 4.71 13.53
CA ALA A 475 1.17 5.10 13.64
C ALA A 475 0.25 3.90 13.96
N LYS A 476 0.53 2.72 13.36
CA LYS A 476 -0.21 1.47 13.61
C LYS A 476 0.03 0.96 15.03
N LEU A 477 1.27 0.95 15.50
CA LEU A 477 1.61 0.52 16.87
C LEU A 477 0.89 1.37 17.92
N VAL A 478 0.98 2.70 17.81
CA VAL A 478 0.30 3.64 18.71
C VAL A 478 -1.22 3.44 18.65
N SER A 479 -1.79 3.29 17.45
CA SER A 479 -3.22 3.03 17.25
C SER A 479 -3.69 1.74 17.92
N THR A 480 -2.94 0.64 17.79
CA THR A 480 -3.29 -0.64 18.44
C THR A 480 -3.12 -0.61 19.94
N TRP A 481 -2.13 0.13 20.44
CA TRP A 481 -1.93 0.34 21.87
C TRP A 481 -3.12 1.10 22.48
N ILE A 482 -3.55 2.22 21.86
CA ILE A 482 -4.74 2.96 22.29
C ILE A 482 -5.98 2.06 22.25
N LEU A 483 -6.18 1.33 21.15
CA LEU A 483 -7.36 0.50 20.94
C LEU A 483 -7.47 -0.68 21.91
N SER A 484 -6.34 -1.25 22.33
CA SER A 484 -6.34 -2.31 23.33
C SER A 484 -6.87 -1.88 24.71
N ARG A 485 -6.95 -0.56 24.93
CA ARG A 485 -7.43 0.05 26.17
C ARG A 485 -8.91 0.42 26.12
N ALA A 486 -9.59 0.16 25.00
CA ALA A 486 -10.98 0.55 24.76
C ALA A 486 -12.02 -0.21 25.60
N GLY A 487 -11.66 -1.38 26.17
CA GLY A 487 -12.59 -2.24 26.90
C GLY A 487 -13.63 -2.91 25.98
N THR A 488 -14.80 -3.22 26.53
CA THR A 488 -15.88 -3.96 25.84
C THR A 488 -17.16 -3.14 25.63
N GLN A 489 -17.27 -1.96 26.23
CA GLN A 489 -18.47 -1.12 26.13
C GLN A 489 -18.50 -0.36 24.78
N PRO A 490 -19.61 -0.42 24.01
CA PRO A 490 -19.72 0.25 22.71
C PRO A 490 -19.43 1.75 22.74
N SER A 491 -19.85 2.47 23.78
CA SER A 491 -19.61 3.90 23.93
C SER A 491 -18.13 4.24 24.01
N THR A 492 -17.39 3.52 24.86
CA THR A 492 -15.95 3.66 25.07
C THR A 492 -15.17 3.20 23.85
N VAL A 493 -15.59 2.11 23.20
CA VAL A 493 -14.98 1.61 21.97
C VAL A 493 -15.12 2.61 20.83
N LEU A 494 -16.30 3.22 20.65
CA LEU A 494 -16.51 4.26 19.65
C LEU A 494 -15.60 5.46 19.91
N LEU A 495 -15.56 5.98 21.15
CA LEU A 495 -14.69 7.11 21.49
C LEU A 495 -13.22 6.79 21.24
N THR A 496 -12.78 5.58 21.62
CA THR A 496 -11.39 5.15 21.45
C THR A 496 -11.01 5.09 19.98
N ILE A 497 -11.86 4.49 19.14
CA ILE A 497 -11.64 4.40 17.69
C ILE A 497 -11.66 5.78 17.04
N MET A 498 -12.59 6.65 17.44
CA MET A 498 -12.63 8.04 16.95
C MET A 498 -11.37 8.80 17.37
N SER A 499 -10.88 8.61 18.60
CA SER A 499 -9.64 9.24 19.08
C SER A 499 -8.41 8.74 18.31
N VAL A 500 -8.36 7.44 18.02
CA VAL A 500 -7.32 6.85 17.15
C VAL A 500 -7.37 7.46 15.75
N ALA A 501 -8.56 7.62 15.17
CA ALA A 501 -8.74 8.23 13.85
C ALA A 501 -8.32 9.70 13.82
N LEU A 502 -8.67 10.47 14.86
CA LEU A 502 -8.25 11.86 15.00
C LEU A 502 -6.71 11.95 15.09
N PHE A 503 -6.09 11.14 15.95
CA PHE A 503 -4.64 11.13 16.13
C PHE A 503 -3.91 10.68 14.86
N ALA A 504 -4.35 9.60 14.22
CA ALA A 504 -3.74 9.14 12.97
C ALA A 504 -3.89 10.18 11.84
N SER A 505 -5.04 10.85 11.75
CA SER A 505 -5.28 11.90 10.74
C SER A 505 -4.43 13.15 10.97
N MET A 506 -4.17 13.51 12.23
CA MET A 506 -3.30 14.63 12.61
C MET A 506 -1.86 14.50 12.07
N TRP A 507 -1.33 13.28 11.96
CA TRP A 507 0.08 13.05 11.62
C TRP A 507 0.32 12.40 10.26
N VAL A 508 -0.63 11.59 9.77
CA VAL A 508 -0.47 10.88 8.50
C VAL A 508 -1.12 11.67 7.37
N SER A 509 -2.45 11.76 7.39
CA SER A 509 -3.27 12.62 6.54
C SER A 509 -4.74 12.26 6.71
N ASN A 510 -5.61 13.21 6.37
CA ASN A 510 -7.04 12.98 6.21
C ASN A 510 -7.42 11.96 5.11
N VAL A 511 -6.49 11.51 4.27
CA VAL A 511 -6.75 10.47 3.23
C VAL A 511 -6.35 9.09 3.71
N ALA A 512 -5.14 8.93 4.26
CA ALA A 512 -4.60 7.63 4.62
C ALA A 512 -5.08 7.14 5.99
N ALA A 513 -5.28 8.04 6.96
CA ALA A 513 -5.68 7.66 8.31
C ALA A 513 -7.03 6.91 8.38
N PRO A 514 -8.11 7.33 7.69
CA PRO A 514 -9.35 6.56 7.67
C PRO A 514 -9.14 5.12 7.20
N VAL A 515 -8.38 4.91 6.12
CA VAL A 515 -8.10 3.58 5.56
C VAL A 515 -7.39 2.67 6.57
N LEU A 516 -6.42 3.23 7.30
CA LEU A 516 -5.76 2.53 8.40
C LEU A 516 -6.74 2.16 9.50
N CYS A 517 -7.57 3.11 9.95
CA CYS A 517 -8.55 2.88 11.01
C CYS A 517 -9.62 1.85 10.61
N PHE A 518 -10.13 1.89 9.38
CA PHE A 518 -11.07 0.88 8.89
C PHE A 518 -10.44 -0.51 8.85
N SER A 519 -9.16 -0.62 8.47
CA SER A 519 -8.43 -1.89 8.49
C SER A 519 -8.26 -2.45 9.90
N LEU A 520 -8.06 -1.59 10.90
CA LEU A 520 -7.95 -1.98 12.31
C LEU A 520 -9.30 -2.41 12.92
N VAL A 521 -10.39 -1.81 12.45
CA VAL A 521 -11.74 -2.01 12.98
C VAL A 521 -12.49 -3.13 12.27
N GLN A 522 -12.01 -3.56 11.10
CA GLN A 522 -12.60 -4.66 10.33
C GLN A 522 -12.82 -5.96 11.14
N PRO A 523 -11.88 -6.41 12.01
CA PRO A 523 -12.12 -7.57 12.88
C PRO A 523 -13.33 -7.39 13.82
N ILE A 524 -13.53 -6.18 14.37
CA ILE A 524 -14.68 -5.84 15.22
C ILE A 524 -15.96 -5.86 14.40
N LEU A 525 -15.94 -5.28 13.19
CA LEU A 525 -17.11 -5.22 12.30
C LEU A 525 -17.64 -6.60 11.92
N ARG A 526 -16.76 -7.60 11.81
CA ARG A 526 -17.14 -9.00 11.52
C ARG A 526 -17.81 -9.70 12.69
N THR A 527 -17.53 -9.29 13.92
CA THR A 527 -18.16 -9.89 15.12
C THR A 527 -19.52 -9.29 15.45
N LEU A 528 -19.87 -8.14 14.87
CA LEU A 528 -21.12 -7.44 15.16
C LEU A 528 -22.31 -8.03 14.39
N PRO A 529 -23.53 -8.01 14.97
CA PRO A 529 -24.74 -8.43 14.28
C PRO A 529 -24.95 -7.67 12.96
N LYS A 530 -25.48 -8.36 11.96
CA LYS A 530 -25.74 -7.78 10.63
C LYS A 530 -26.67 -6.56 10.74
N GLY A 531 -26.28 -5.47 10.08
CA GLY A 531 -27.08 -4.24 10.07
C GLY A 531 -27.11 -3.48 11.41
N SER A 532 -26.25 -3.84 12.38
CA SER A 532 -26.13 -3.13 13.64
C SER A 532 -25.93 -1.63 13.42
N GLN A 533 -26.67 -0.82 14.17
CA GLN A 533 -26.52 0.63 14.16
C GLN A 533 -25.14 1.03 14.68
N PHE A 534 -24.55 0.22 15.57
CA PHE A 534 -23.19 0.44 16.06
C PHE A 534 -22.15 0.33 14.95
N SER A 535 -22.28 -0.63 14.02
CA SER A 535 -21.36 -0.74 12.87
C SER A 535 -21.38 0.51 12.00
N LYS A 536 -22.57 1.12 11.81
CA LYS A 536 -22.72 2.39 11.08
C LYS A 536 -22.13 3.56 11.85
N ALA A 537 -22.38 3.61 13.16
CA ALA A 537 -21.80 4.64 14.04
C ALA A 537 -20.28 4.58 14.05
N LEU A 538 -19.70 3.38 14.03
CA LEU A 538 -18.26 3.15 14.02
C LEU A 538 -17.62 3.66 12.73
N ILE A 539 -18.19 3.30 11.58
CA ILE A 539 -17.66 3.70 10.28
C ILE A 539 -17.81 5.21 10.07
N LEU A 540 -18.98 5.77 10.39
CA LEU A 540 -19.21 7.20 10.29
C LEU A 540 -18.34 7.97 11.30
N GLY A 541 -18.19 7.46 12.52
CA GLY A 541 -17.34 8.04 13.56
C GLY A 541 -15.89 8.16 13.13
N ILE A 542 -15.32 7.12 12.48
CA ILE A 542 -13.97 7.18 11.91
C ILE A 542 -13.86 8.29 10.87
N ALA A 543 -14.84 8.42 9.95
CA ALA A 543 -14.81 9.46 8.93
C ALA A 543 -14.85 10.86 9.52
N LEU A 544 -15.83 11.13 10.40
CA LEU A 544 -15.99 12.44 11.03
C LEU A 544 -14.79 12.79 11.91
N ALA A 545 -14.30 11.84 12.71
CA ALA A 545 -13.13 12.06 13.54
C ALA A 545 -11.84 12.27 12.71
N SER A 546 -11.73 11.64 11.54
CA SER A 546 -10.60 11.88 10.63
C SER A 546 -10.65 13.27 9.98
N ASN A 547 -11.83 13.80 9.65
CA ASN A 547 -11.97 15.19 9.21
C ASN A 547 -11.58 16.17 10.33
N VAL A 548 -12.03 15.91 11.57
CA VAL A 548 -11.62 16.68 12.76
C VAL A 548 -10.12 16.56 13.03
N GLY A 549 -9.51 15.38 12.88
CA GLY A 549 -8.06 15.25 12.96
C GLY A 549 -7.32 15.98 11.84
N GLY A 550 -7.97 16.13 10.68
CA GLY A 550 -7.46 16.86 9.52
C GLY A 550 -7.25 18.36 9.78
N MET A 551 -7.87 18.93 10.81
CA MET A 551 -7.66 20.32 11.24
C MET A 551 -6.67 20.47 12.41
N ALA A 552 -6.27 19.36 13.04
CA ALA A 552 -5.49 19.39 14.28
C ALA A 552 -4.05 19.88 14.07
N SER A 553 -3.39 19.51 12.98
CA SER A 553 -2.02 19.97 12.67
C SER A 553 -1.94 20.74 11.36
N PRO A 554 -0.94 21.63 11.20
CA PRO A 554 -0.63 22.31 9.95
C PRO A 554 -0.55 21.37 8.73
N ILE A 555 0.05 20.18 8.91
CA ILE A 555 0.33 19.23 7.83
C ILE A 555 -0.78 18.19 7.62
N ALA A 556 -1.77 18.12 8.52
CA ALA A 556 -2.79 17.07 8.50
C ALA A 556 -3.65 17.08 7.23
N SER A 557 -3.83 18.27 6.62
CA SER A 557 -4.64 18.42 5.43
C SER A 557 -4.17 19.55 4.51
N PRO A 558 -4.47 19.45 3.19
CA PRO A 558 -4.06 20.46 2.21
C PRO A 558 -4.61 21.87 2.50
N GLN A 559 -5.85 21.97 3.00
CA GLN A 559 -6.48 23.26 3.30
C GLN A 559 -5.77 24.03 4.41
N ASN A 560 -5.18 23.35 5.40
CA ASN A 560 -4.39 24.00 6.45
C ASN A 560 -3.10 24.58 5.86
N MET A 561 -2.46 23.83 4.96
CA MET A 561 -1.26 24.32 4.26
C MET A 561 -1.55 25.54 3.39
N ILE A 562 -2.68 25.52 2.65
CA ILE A 562 -3.11 26.67 1.86
C ILE A 562 -3.37 27.88 2.76
N ALA A 563 -4.02 27.69 3.91
CA ALA A 563 -4.28 28.75 4.87
C ALA A 563 -3.00 29.39 5.40
N ILE A 564 -2.01 28.57 5.77
CA ILE A 564 -0.70 29.06 6.23
C ILE A 564 -0.02 29.88 5.14
N GLY A 565 -0.12 29.46 3.88
CA GLY A 565 0.47 30.21 2.76
C GLY A 565 -0.14 31.58 2.48
N SER A 566 -1.34 31.81 2.98
CA SER A 566 -2.08 33.09 2.91
C SER A 566 -1.98 33.91 4.20
N MET A 567 -1.13 33.52 5.16
CA MET A 567 -0.93 34.30 6.39
C MET A 567 0.44 34.97 6.39
N ASP A 568 0.46 36.28 6.64
CA ASP A 568 1.67 37.06 6.89
C ASP A 568 1.55 37.79 8.25
N PRO A 569 2.40 37.51 9.24
CA PRO A 569 3.45 36.49 9.27
C PRO A 569 2.88 35.06 9.40
N TYR A 570 3.67 34.06 8.99
CA TYR A 570 3.32 32.64 9.10
C TYR A 570 3.06 32.22 10.56
N PRO A 571 1.96 31.52 10.87
CA PRO A 571 1.71 31.04 12.22
C PRO A 571 2.72 29.97 12.61
N SER A 572 3.25 30.08 13.84
CA SER A 572 4.03 28.98 14.42
C SER A 572 3.14 27.77 14.68
N TRP A 573 3.73 26.57 14.66
CA TRP A 573 3.02 25.33 15.01
C TRP A 573 2.41 25.39 16.42
N GLY A 574 3.10 26.05 17.36
CA GLY A 574 2.60 26.26 18.71
C GLY A 574 1.31 27.09 18.72
N GLN A 575 1.28 28.22 18.00
CA GLN A 575 0.07 29.03 17.86
C GLN A 575 -1.07 28.25 17.20
N TRP A 576 -0.77 27.46 16.17
CA TRP A 576 -1.76 26.59 15.54
C TRP A 576 -2.36 25.60 16.53
N PHE A 577 -1.52 24.88 17.29
CA PHE A 577 -1.98 23.85 18.23
C PHE A 577 -2.77 24.40 19.41
N VAL A 578 -2.43 25.58 19.90
CA VAL A 578 -3.18 26.24 20.98
C VAL A 578 -4.63 26.47 20.57
N VAL A 579 -4.87 26.79 19.28
CA VAL A 579 -6.22 26.97 18.74
C VAL A 579 -6.86 25.63 18.33
N SER A 580 -6.15 24.82 17.55
CA SER A 580 -6.71 23.64 16.89
C SER A 580 -7.00 22.50 17.86
N LEU A 581 -6.12 22.23 18.84
CA LEU A 581 -6.29 21.06 19.72
C LEU A 581 -7.53 21.16 20.62
N PRO A 582 -7.82 22.29 21.31
CA PRO A 582 -9.05 22.43 22.08
C PRO A 582 -10.30 22.28 21.19
N VAL A 583 -10.29 22.90 20.01
CA VAL A 583 -11.39 22.82 19.04
C VAL A 583 -11.61 21.38 18.58
N CYS A 584 -10.53 20.64 18.25
CA CYS A 584 -10.59 19.26 17.80
C CYS A 584 -11.11 18.32 18.90
N ILE A 585 -10.62 18.46 20.13
CA ILE A 585 -11.03 17.62 21.26
C ILE A 585 -12.51 17.85 21.57
N LEU A 586 -12.95 19.10 21.64
CA LEU A 586 -14.36 19.42 21.90
C LEU A 586 -15.27 18.97 20.76
N SER A 587 -14.82 19.12 19.51
CA SER A 587 -15.56 18.65 18.33
C SER A 587 -15.66 17.13 18.32
N LEU A 588 -14.59 16.41 18.66
CA LEU A 588 -14.58 14.96 18.80
C LEU A 588 -15.62 14.51 19.83
N LEU A 589 -15.61 15.13 21.02
CA LEU A 589 -16.54 14.80 22.11
C LEU A 589 -17.99 15.13 21.73
N GLY A 590 -18.23 16.30 21.12
CA GLY A 590 -19.55 16.71 20.66
C GLY A 590 -20.13 15.77 19.60
N VAL A 591 -19.32 15.41 18.60
CA VAL A 591 -19.70 14.45 17.56
C VAL A 591 -19.90 13.05 18.15
N TRP A 592 -19.05 12.62 19.08
CA TRP A 592 -19.19 11.33 19.76
C TRP A 592 -20.52 11.23 20.53
N ILE A 593 -20.84 12.23 21.36
CA ILE A 593 -22.12 12.28 22.08
C ILE A 593 -23.29 12.25 21.09
N PHE A 594 -23.23 13.05 20.04
CA PHE A 594 -24.27 13.07 19.00
C PHE A 594 -24.45 11.72 18.32
N LEU A 595 -23.37 11.01 17.98
CA LEU A 595 -23.45 9.67 17.37
C LEU A 595 -24.04 8.63 18.33
N LEU A 596 -23.69 8.68 19.61
CA LEU A 596 -24.28 7.79 20.62
C LEU A 596 -25.79 7.97 20.72
N LEU A 597 -26.26 9.22 20.76
CA LEU A 597 -27.69 9.55 20.81
C LEU A 597 -28.40 9.19 19.50
N SER A 598 -27.78 9.46 18.35
CA SER A 598 -28.40 9.25 17.02
C SER A 598 -28.51 7.77 16.63
N PHE A 599 -27.53 6.94 17.00
CA PHE A 599 -27.50 5.52 16.64
C PHE A 599 -27.94 4.58 17.76
N ASN A 600 -28.21 5.10 18.97
CA ASN A 600 -28.59 4.34 20.15
C ASN A 600 -27.65 3.13 20.39
N CYS A 601 -26.35 3.41 20.46
CA CYS A 601 -25.28 2.40 20.45
C CYS A 601 -25.26 1.46 21.69
N ASN A 602 -26.06 1.72 22.73
CA ASN A 602 -26.08 0.97 23.99
C ASN A 602 -27.11 -0.19 24.05
N SER A 603 -27.52 -0.73 22.90
CA SER A 603 -28.40 -1.90 22.87
C SER A 603 -27.73 -3.12 23.52
N LYS A 604 -28.48 -3.84 24.37
CA LYS A 604 -28.01 -4.96 25.22
C LYS A 604 -27.32 -6.11 24.46
N ASP A 605 -27.48 -6.17 23.14
CA ASP A 605 -26.96 -7.25 22.27
C ASP A 605 -25.57 -6.97 21.66
N THR A 606 -24.89 -5.88 22.02
CA THR A 606 -23.56 -5.53 21.48
C THR A 606 -22.43 -5.84 22.46
N GLN A 607 -22.00 -7.11 22.51
CA GLN A 607 -20.76 -7.49 23.18
C GLN A 607 -19.59 -7.43 22.19
N ILE A 608 -18.61 -6.58 22.48
CA ILE A 608 -17.42 -6.39 21.64
C ILE A 608 -16.29 -7.22 22.22
N VAL A 609 -15.67 -8.06 21.38
CA VAL A 609 -14.46 -8.80 21.76
C VAL A 609 -13.26 -7.84 21.76
N PRO A 610 -12.51 -7.72 22.86
CA PRO A 610 -11.38 -6.81 22.93
C PRO A 610 -10.26 -7.27 22.00
N ILE A 611 -9.66 -6.31 21.29
CA ILE A 611 -8.50 -6.57 20.42
C ILE A 611 -7.26 -6.83 21.29
N ARG A 612 -6.58 -7.96 21.06
CA ARG A 612 -5.32 -8.30 21.74
C ARG A 612 -4.21 -7.34 21.32
N GLN A 613 -3.43 -6.87 22.29
CA GLN A 613 -2.23 -6.04 22.05
C GLN A 613 -1.21 -6.81 21.21
N MET A 614 -0.66 -6.16 20.18
CA MET A 614 0.65 -6.56 19.65
C MET A 614 1.70 -6.09 20.66
N LYS A 615 2.31 -7.02 21.40
CA LYS A 615 3.38 -6.73 22.38
C LYS A 615 4.75 -6.70 21.69
N ASP A 616 4.87 -5.94 20.62
CA ASP A 616 6.15 -5.78 19.95
C ASP A 616 6.93 -4.66 20.64
N LYS A 617 8.19 -4.93 21.00
CA LYS A 617 9.09 -3.92 21.56
C LYS A 617 9.45 -2.91 20.47
N PHE A 618 9.54 -1.63 20.81
CA PHE A 618 9.99 -0.60 19.89
C PHE A 618 11.41 -0.92 19.40
N THR A 619 11.60 -1.02 18.10
CA THR A 619 12.93 -1.20 17.51
C THR A 619 13.76 0.09 17.61
N ILE A 620 15.08 -0.04 17.55
CA ILE A 620 16.01 1.10 17.58
C ILE A 620 15.69 2.08 16.43
N VAL A 621 15.35 1.55 15.25
CA VAL A 621 14.94 2.36 14.10
C VAL A 621 13.64 3.13 14.37
N GLN A 622 12.64 2.51 14.99
CA GLN A 622 11.40 3.19 15.38
C GLN A 622 11.65 4.28 16.42
N TRP A 623 12.59 4.08 17.35
CA TRP A 623 13.02 5.11 18.30
C TRP A 623 13.68 6.29 17.60
N TYR A 624 14.61 6.03 16.67
CA TYR A 624 15.25 7.07 15.87
C TYR A 624 14.20 7.91 15.12
N VAL A 625 13.28 7.26 14.41
CA VAL A 625 12.22 7.95 13.64
C VAL A 625 11.32 8.79 14.56
N THR A 626 10.96 8.25 15.73
CA THR A 626 10.15 8.98 16.71
C THR A 626 10.88 10.19 17.27
N ILE A 627 12.17 10.06 17.61
CA ILE A 627 13.00 11.14 18.15
C ILE A 627 13.18 12.24 17.11
N VAL A 628 13.55 11.91 15.86
CA VAL A 628 13.71 12.89 14.78
C VAL A 628 12.40 13.62 14.49
N SER A 629 11.27 12.89 14.51
CA SER A 629 9.95 13.48 14.30
C SER A 629 9.59 14.47 15.41
N LEU A 630 9.75 14.08 16.68
CA LEU A 630 9.51 14.94 17.83
C LEU A 630 10.45 16.16 17.85
N PHE A 631 11.72 15.95 17.53
CA PHE A 631 12.70 17.04 17.42
C PHE A 631 12.32 18.06 16.35
N THR A 632 11.89 17.60 15.17
CA THR A 632 11.43 18.48 14.08
C THR A 632 10.20 19.29 14.50
N ILE A 633 9.23 18.65 15.16
CA ILE A 633 8.03 19.32 15.68
C ILE A 633 8.40 20.37 16.73
N LEU A 634 9.33 20.06 17.64
CA LEU A 634 9.81 21.01 18.63
C LEU A 634 10.48 22.23 17.96
N LEU A 635 11.31 22.02 16.95
CA LEU A 635 11.92 23.10 16.17
C LEU A 635 10.85 24.00 15.53
N TRP A 636 9.80 23.44 14.94
CA TRP A 636 8.69 24.23 14.38
C TRP A 636 7.89 24.99 15.43
N CYS A 637 7.69 24.42 16.62
CA CYS A 637 7.05 25.12 17.73
C CYS A 637 7.87 26.33 18.22
N PHE A 638 9.20 26.26 18.14
CA PHE A 638 10.12 27.37 18.47
C PHE A 638 10.52 28.23 17.25
N GLY A 639 9.94 27.98 16.07
CA GLY A 639 10.35 28.58 14.80
C GLY A 639 10.42 30.11 14.83
N SER A 640 9.44 30.78 15.46
CA SER A 640 9.41 32.24 15.57
C SER A 640 10.59 32.83 16.38
N LYS A 641 11.16 32.07 17.31
CA LYS A 641 12.37 32.49 18.05
C LYS A 641 13.67 32.16 17.30
N LEU A 642 13.59 31.19 16.39
CA LEU A 642 14.72 30.70 15.60
C LEU A 642 14.84 31.39 14.23
N GLU A 643 13.88 32.23 13.86
CA GLU A 643 13.82 32.94 12.58
C GLU A 643 15.12 33.70 12.26
N LYS A 644 15.72 34.34 13.27
CA LYS A 644 17.01 35.06 13.11
C LYS A 644 18.18 34.15 12.67
N TYR A 645 18.14 32.86 13.00
CA TYR A 645 19.22 31.92 12.72
C TYR A 645 18.93 31.01 11.52
N VAL A 646 17.69 30.52 11.41
CA VAL A 646 17.30 29.48 10.44
C VAL A 646 16.50 30.06 9.27
N GLY A 647 15.99 31.30 9.39
CA GLY A 647 15.09 31.91 8.43
C GLY A 647 13.66 31.42 8.58
N GLU A 648 12.92 31.36 7.47
CA GLU A 648 11.53 30.93 7.44
C GLU A 648 11.35 29.46 7.87
N MET A 649 10.17 29.14 8.39
CA MET A 649 9.85 27.79 8.92
C MET A 649 9.97 26.66 7.89
N GLY A 650 9.85 26.97 6.59
CA GLY A 650 10.07 26.02 5.51
C GLY A 650 11.49 25.46 5.47
N ILE A 651 12.50 26.20 5.93
CA ILE A 651 13.88 25.70 5.98
C ILE A 651 14.04 24.59 7.03
N ILE A 652 13.37 24.73 8.19
CA ILE A 652 13.33 23.69 9.23
C ILE A 652 12.75 22.39 8.67
N ALA A 653 11.85 22.47 7.69
CA ALA A 653 11.22 21.31 7.07
C ALA A 653 12.20 20.42 6.28
N LEU A 654 13.38 20.92 5.93
CA LEU A 654 14.43 20.13 5.28
C LEU A 654 15.16 19.18 6.25
N VAL A 655 15.12 19.45 7.55
CA VAL A 655 15.77 18.62 8.58
C VAL A 655 15.32 17.15 8.52
N PRO A 656 14.02 16.81 8.55
CA PRO A 656 13.59 15.41 8.43
C PRO A 656 13.94 14.82 7.06
N LEU A 657 13.97 15.59 5.97
CA LEU A 657 14.39 15.07 4.67
C LEU A 657 15.84 14.59 4.73
N VAL A 658 16.75 15.44 5.22
CA VAL A 658 18.17 15.08 5.33
C VAL A 658 18.38 13.91 6.30
N LEU A 659 17.69 13.91 7.46
CA LEU A 659 17.87 12.89 8.49
C LEU A 659 17.20 11.54 8.19
N PHE A 660 16.24 11.49 7.27
CA PHE A 660 15.61 10.23 6.85
C PHE A 660 16.15 9.70 5.52
N PHE A 661 16.41 10.57 4.52
CA PHE A 661 16.98 10.12 3.25
C PHE A 661 18.51 9.98 3.30
N GLY A 662 19.21 10.83 4.08
CA GLY A 662 20.67 10.78 4.18
C GLY A 662 21.19 9.41 4.65
N PRO A 663 20.69 8.85 5.76
CA PRO A 663 21.06 7.50 6.21
C PRO A 663 20.37 6.34 5.46
N GLY A 664 19.45 6.62 4.53
CA GLY A 664 18.71 5.59 3.78
C GLY A 664 17.49 4.98 4.49
N PHE A 665 16.96 5.60 5.55
CA PHE A 665 15.70 5.14 6.18
C PHE A 665 14.50 5.30 5.22
N LEU A 666 14.49 6.39 4.46
CA LEU A 666 13.62 6.58 3.31
C LEU A 666 14.42 6.43 2.01
N THR A 667 13.78 5.81 1.02
CA THR A 667 14.33 5.46 -0.29
C THR A 667 13.75 6.36 -1.37
N THR A 668 14.37 6.36 -2.56
CA THR A 668 13.85 7.11 -3.73
C THR A 668 12.40 6.74 -4.08
N GLU A 669 12.00 5.49 -3.84
CA GLU A 669 10.61 5.05 -4.01
C GLU A 669 9.65 5.79 -3.05
N ASP A 670 10.05 5.99 -1.80
CA ASP A 670 9.25 6.73 -0.82
C ASP A 670 9.04 8.18 -1.26
N PHE A 671 10.07 8.81 -1.84
CA PHE A 671 9.98 10.16 -2.39
C PHE A 671 9.08 10.24 -3.63
N ASN A 672 9.18 9.25 -4.52
CA ASN A 672 8.32 9.15 -5.71
C ASN A 672 6.84 8.91 -5.35
N ASN A 673 6.59 8.26 -4.19
CA ASN A 673 5.27 8.00 -3.65
C ASN A 673 4.66 9.19 -2.89
N TYR A 674 5.34 10.33 -2.79
CA TYR A 674 4.76 11.54 -2.20
C TYR A 674 3.51 11.97 -2.97
N PRO A 675 2.51 12.57 -2.30
CA PRO A 675 1.33 13.09 -2.97
C PRO A 675 1.65 14.42 -3.66
N TRP A 676 2.46 14.35 -4.73
CA TRP A 676 2.89 15.46 -5.58
C TRP A 676 1.72 16.25 -6.16
N ASN A 677 0.58 15.58 -6.37
CA ASN A 677 -0.67 16.23 -6.77
C ASN A 677 -1.12 17.31 -5.77
N ILE A 678 -0.91 17.11 -4.47
CA ILE A 678 -1.24 18.08 -3.42
C ILE A 678 -0.23 19.23 -3.41
N ALA A 679 1.06 18.93 -3.56
CA ALA A 679 2.10 19.96 -3.65
C ALA A 679 1.84 20.90 -4.83
N VAL A 680 1.58 20.33 -6.01
CA VAL A 680 1.24 21.08 -7.23
C VAL A 680 -0.05 21.90 -7.08
N LEU A 681 -1.04 21.36 -6.37
CA LEU A 681 -2.28 22.07 -6.07
C LEU A 681 -2.03 23.30 -5.17
N ALA A 682 -1.18 23.17 -4.14
CA ALA A 682 -0.79 24.29 -3.29
C ALA A 682 0.01 25.36 -4.06
N MET A 683 0.89 24.94 -4.99
CA MET A 683 1.63 25.85 -5.87
C MET A 683 0.69 26.65 -6.78
N GLY A 684 -0.28 25.99 -7.42
CA GLY A 684 -1.27 26.67 -8.28
C GLY A 684 -2.22 27.57 -7.49
N GLY A 685 -2.59 27.18 -6.26
CA GLY A 685 -3.36 28.02 -5.34
C GLY A 685 -2.63 29.30 -4.94
N THR A 686 -1.35 29.18 -4.59
CA THR A 686 -0.48 30.33 -4.26
C THR A 686 -0.34 31.26 -5.46
N ALA A 687 -0.10 30.70 -6.66
CA ALA A 687 -0.03 31.47 -7.90
C ALA A 687 -1.34 32.22 -8.17
N LEU A 688 -2.49 31.55 -8.05
CA LEU A 688 -3.80 32.20 -8.20
C LEU A 688 -3.98 33.32 -7.18
N GLY A 689 -3.70 33.08 -5.90
CA GLY A 689 -3.80 34.09 -4.85
C GLY A 689 -2.96 35.33 -5.14
N LYS A 690 -1.67 35.15 -5.52
CA LYS A 690 -0.78 36.26 -5.90
C LYS A 690 -1.23 37.00 -7.15
N ALA A 691 -1.83 36.30 -8.12
CA ALA A 691 -2.39 36.94 -9.31
C ALA A 691 -3.62 37.78 -9.00
N VAL A 692 -4.52 37.27 -8.15
CA VAL A 692 -5.73 37.99 -7.74
C VAL A 692 -5.36 39.23 -6.92
N ALA A 693 -4.36 39.14 -6.03
CA ALA A 693 -3.83 40.28 -5.29
C ALA A 693 -3.17 41.32 -6.24
N SER A 694 -2.24 40.89 -7.11
CA SER A 694 -1.54 41.78 -8.06
C SER A 694 -2.48 42.46 -9.07
N SER A 695 -3.57 41.81 -9.47
CA SER A 695 -4.54 42.41 -10.40
C SER A 695 -5.33 43.59 -9.81
N GLY A 696 -5.33 43.73 -8.48
CA GLY A 696 -6.18 44.69 -7.75
C GLY A 696 -7.64 44.25 -7.61
N LEU A 697 -8.01 43.06 -8.11
CA LEU A 697 -9.39 42.55 -8.05
C LEU A 697 -9.86 42.38 -6.60
N LEU A 698 -8.98 41.82 -5.74
CA LEU A 698 -9.28 41.60 -4.32
C LEU A 698 -9.57 42.91 -3.61
N SER A 699 -8.76 43.96 -3.81
CA SER A 699 -9.02 45.27 -3.19
C SER A 699 -10.40 45.85 -3.55
N THR A 700 -10.84 45.70 -4.80
CA THR A 700 -12.15 46.21 -5.25
C THR A 700 -13.31 45.40 -4.64
N ILE A 701 -13.17 44.07 -4.57
CA ILE A 701 -14.15 43.20 -3.91
C ILE A 701 -14.19 43.49 -2.40
N ALA A 702 -13.03 43.64 -1.76
CA ALA A 702 -12.91 43.91 -0.35
C ALA A 702 -13.55 45.25 0.04
N ILE A 703 -13.34 46.33 -0.72
CA ILE A 703 -14.01 47.63 -0.48
C ILE A 703 -15.54 47.47 -0.55
N THR A 704 -16.05 46.71 -1.53
CA THR A 704 -17.48 46.48 -1.70
C THR A 704 -18.07 45.73 -0.51
N ILE A 705 -17.38 44.68 -0.05
CA ILE A 705 -17.78 43.88 1.11
C ILE A 705 -17.63 44.69 2.39
N GLN A 706 -16.53 45.42 2.57
CA GLN A 706 -16.28 46.29 3.72
C GLN A 706 -17.40 47.29 3.90
N HIS A 707 -17.91 47.91 2.82
CA HIS A 707 -19.03 48.86 2.93
C HIS A 707 -20.32 48.19 3.45
N GLN A 708 -20.55 46.91 3.14
CA GLN A 708 -21.69 46.15 3.67
C GLN A 708 -21.44 45.62 5.09
N VAL A 709 -20.18 45.40 5.45
CA VAL A 709 -19.79 44.68 6.67
C VAL A 709 -19.26 45.61 7.78
N GLN A 710 -18.99 46.89 7.50
CA GLN A 710 -18.38 47.87 8.41
C GLN A 710 -19.11 48.04 9.76
N TYR A 711 -20.41 47.74 9.83
CA TYR A 711 -21.22 47.84 11.06
C TYR A 711 -21.31 46.52 11.84
N PHE A 712 -20.74 45.43 11.34
CA PHE A 712 -20.78 44.13 11.98
C PHE A 712 -19.55 43.92 12.86
N SER A 713 -19.76 43.32 14.03
CA SER A 713 -18.65 42.89 14.89
C SER A 713 -17.83 41.77 14.22
N LEU A 714 -16.54 41.66 14.53
CA LEU A 714 -15.66 40.59 14.02
C LEU A 714 -16.25 39.18 14.25
N PHE A 715 -16.95 38.98 15.37
CA PHE A 715 -17.66 37.74 15.66
C PHE A 715 -18.83 37.49 14.69
N SER A 716 -19.62 38.52 14.39
CA SER A 716 -20.72 38.44 13.42
C SER A 716 -20.20 38.12 12.02
N ILE A 717 -19.05 38.70 11.63
CA ILE A 717 -18.37 38.41 10.36
C ILE A 717 -17.97 36.94 10.31
N THR A 718 -17.29 36.46 11.35
CA THR A 718 -16.86 35.06 11.47
C THR A 718 -18.04 34.08 11.39
N LEU A 719 -19.18 34.44 12.00
CA LEU A 719 -20.41 33.64 11.96
C LEU A 719 -21.00 33.58 10.54
N ILE A 720 -21.19 34.73 9.89
CA ILE A 720 -21.83 34.78 8.55
C ILE A 720 -20.94 34.12 7.50
N PHE A 721 -19.66 34.50 7.43
CA PHE A 721 -18.71 33.89 6.50
C PHE A 721 -18.50 32.42 6.81
N GLY A 722 -18.48 32.05 8.10
CA GLY A 722 -18.30 30.67 8.48
C GLY A 722 -19.44 29.77 8.02
N LEU A 723 -20.69 30.24 8.08
CA LEU A 723 -21.84 29.50 7.57
C LEU A 723 -21.78 29.36 6.05
N LEU A 724 -21.36 30.42 5.34
CA LEU A 724 -21.15 30.39 3.90
C LEU A 724 -20.08 29.34 3.52
N ILE A 725 -18.94 29.36 4.21
CA ILE A 725 -17.83 28.41 4.00
C ILE A 725 -18.30 26.98 4.25
N LEU A 726 -18.97 26.72 5.37
CA LEU A 726 -19.48 25.39 5.70
C LEU A 726 -20.42 24.85 4.61
N THR A 727 -21.27 25.73 4.08
CA THR A 727 -22.22 25.37 3.02
C THR A 727 -21.48 25.05 1.73
N VAL A 728 -20.60 25.93 1.26
CA VAL A 728 -19.85 25.76 0.00
C VAL A 728 -18.95 24.52 0.07
N ALA A 729 -18.20 24.36 1.16
CA ALA A 729 -17.31 23.22 1.38
C ALA A 729 -18.06 21.88 1.60
N THR A 730 -19.38 21.91 1.82
CA THR A 730 -20.18 20.67 1.89
C THR A 730 -20.49 20.14 0.49
N PHE A 731 -20.70 21.02 -0.49
CA PHE A 731 -21.01 20.63 -1.87
C PHE A 731 -19.77 20.40 -2.74
N ILE A 732 -18.67 21.04 -2.39
CA ILE A 732 -17.38 20.98 -3.10
C ILE A 732 -16.35 20.26 -2.21
N SER A 733 -15.25 19.77 -2.78
CA SER A 733 -14.14 19.23 -2.00
C SER A 733 -13.55 20.26 -1.03
N HIS A 734 -13.22 19.87 0.21
CA HIS A 734 -12.65 20.76 1.24
C HIS A 734 -11.44 21.56 0.73
N THR A 735 -10.55 20.90 -0.03
CA THR A 735 -9.33 21.53 -0.54
C THR A 735 -9.65 22.56 -1.62
N VAL A 736 -10.62 22.27 -2.49
CA VAL A 736 -11.05 23.22 -3.53
C VAL A 736 -11.74 24.43 -2.91
N ALA A 737 -12.60 24.22 -1.91
CA ALA A 737 -13.22 25.32 -1.18
C ALA A 737 -12.19 26.24 -0.52
N ALA A 738 -11.14 25.66 0.08
CA ALA A 738 -10.03 26.41 0.67
C ALA A 738 -9.28 27.27 -0.37
N LEU A 739 -8.96 26.72 -1.55
CA LEU A 739 -8.26 27.45 -2.62
C LEU A 739 -9.02 28.70 -3.10
N ILE A 740 -10.35 28.65 -3.09
CA ILE A 740 -11.21 29.73 -3.57
C ILE A 740 -11.45 30.75 -2.45
N ILE A 741 -11.78 30.29 -1.25
CA ILE A 741 -12.31 31.16 -0.20
C ILE A 741 -11.20 31.84 0.61
N ILE A 742 -10.08 31.15 0.88
CA ILE A 742 -9.03 31.68 1.76
C ILE A 742 -8.45 33.01 1.26
N PRO A 743 -8.06 33.17 -0.03
CA PRO A 743 -7.52 34.45 -0.51
C PRO A 743 -8.53 35.60 -0.41
N ILE A 744 -9.83 35.29 -0.58
CA ILE A 744 -10.90 36.27 -0.47
C ILE A 744 -11.05 36.74 0.98
N VAL A 745 -11.01 35.79 1.92
CA VAL A 745 -11.14 36.07 3.36
C VAL A 745 -9.92 36.82 3.91
N GLU A 746 -8.72 36.50 3.43
CA GLU A 746 -7.48 37.19 3.77
C GLU A 746 -7.57 38.69 3.45
N GLU A 747 -7.99 39.04 2.24
CA GLU A 747 -8.12 40.44 1.82
C GLU A 747 -9.21 41.16 2.62
N ILE A 748 -10.38 40.54 2.79
CA ILE A 748 -11.47 41.13 3.57
C ILE A 748 -11.00 41.39 5.00
N GLY A 749 -10.29 40.43 5.61
CA GLY A 749 -9.74 40.57 6.95
C GLY A 749 -8.69 41.67 7.07
N SER A 750 -7.93 41.92 6.01
CA SER A 750 -6.93 43.01 5.94
C SER A 750 -7.58 44.38 5.73
N ALA A 751 -8.73 44.42 5.05
CA ALA A 751 -9.49 45.64 4.81
C ALA A 751 -10.41 46.04 5.98
N LEU A 752 -10.52 45.26 7.05
CA LEU A 752 -11.31 45.62 8.23
C LEU A 752 -10.71 46.82 8.98
N PRO A 753 -11.54 47.63 9.69
CA PRO A 753 -11.05 48.75 10.50
C PRO A 753 -9.96 48.35 11.51
N GLU A 754 -10.12 47.16 12.11
CA GLU A 754 -9.07 46.46 12.85
C GLU A 754 -8.69 45.20 12.05
N PRO A 755 -7.48 45.15 11.46
CA PRO A 755 -7.08 44.03 10.62
C PRO A 755 -6.94 42.73 11.40
N HIS A 756 -7.74 41.73 11.04
CA HIS A 756 -7.67 40.37 11.62
C HIS A 756 -7.66 39.26 10.54
N PRO A 757 -6.77 39.33 9.53
CA PRO A 757 -6.74 38.37 8.44
C PRO A 757 -6.40 36.95 8.93
N ARG A 758 -5.46 36.80 9.87
CA ARG A 758 -5.01 35.51 10.39
C ARG A 758 -6.14 34.72 11.05
N LEU A 759 -6.93 35.39 11.91
CA LEU A 759 -8.08 34.79 12.58
C LEU A 759 -9.12 34.28 11.58
N LEU A 760 -9.50 35.10 10.61
CA LEU A 760 -10.52 34.72 9.63
C LEU A 760 -10.03 33.61 8.68
N VAL A 761 -8.76 33.65 8.26
CA VAL A 761 -8.15 32.61 7.42
C VAL A 761 -8.06 31.28 8.17
N MET A 762 -7.62 31.29 9.44
CA MET A 762 -7.57 30.10 10.28
C MET A 762 -8.97 29.51 10.50
N ALA A 763 -9.95 30.35 10.88
CA ALA A 763 -11.34 29.92 11.01
C ALA A 763 -11.87 29.27 9.73
N SER A 764 -11.56 29.86 8.57
CA SER A 764 -11.95 29.34 7.26
C SER A 764 -11.35 27.96 6.98
N ALA A 765 -10.08 27.75 7.29
CA ALA A 765 -9.40 26.46 7.11
C ALA A 765 -10.03 25.34 7.97
N LEU A 766 -10.32 25.66 9.25
CA LEU A 766 -11.00 24.74 10.17
C LEU A 766 -12.42 24.41 9.66
N LEU A 767 -13.15 25.41 9.16
CA LEU A 767 -14.51 25.25 8.66
C LEU A 767 -14.60 24.48 7.36
N CYS A 768 -13.66 24.65 6.44
CA CYS A 768 -13.53 23.79 5.26
C CYS A 768 -13.39 22.33 5.67
N SER A 769 -12.61 22.03 6.72
CA SER A 769 -12.47 20.66 7.25
C SER A 769 -13.72 20.17 8.00
N ALA A 770 -14.49 21.07 8.59
CA ALA A 770 -15.72 20.77 9.33
C ALA A 770 -16.93 20.45 8.43
N ALA A 771 -16.82 20.64 7.12
CA ALA A 771 -17.89 20.43 6.14
C ALA A 771 -18.14 18.95 5.82
N MET A 772 -18.67 18.21 6.80
CA MET A 772 -18.78 16.75 6.76
C MET A 772 -20.18 16.25 6.35
N GLY A 773 -21.00 17.10 5.73
CA GLY A 773 -22.41 16.84 5.45
C GLY A 773 -22.68 15.80 4.36
N LEU A 774 -21.79 15.71 3.37
CA LEU A 774 -21.96 14.84 2.20
C LEU A 774 -20.81 13.84 2.05
N PRO A 775 -21.06 12.68 1.41
CA PRO A 775 -20.01 11.71 1.13
C PRO A 775 -18.89 12.26 0.26
N THR A 776 -19.21 13.21 -0.62
CA THR A 776 -18.29 13.79 -1.61
C THR A 776 -17.46 14.95 -1.09
N SER A 777 -17.76 15.49 0.11
CA SER A 777 -17.09 16.70 0.59
C SER A 777 -15.61 16.46 0.95
N GLY A 778 -15.27 15.27 1.45
CA GLY A 778 -13.91 14.92 1.85
C GLY A 778 -13.57 13.45 1.71
N PHE A 779 -12.26 13.15 1.64
CA PHE A 779 -11.74 11.79 1.48
C PHE A 779 -12.18 10.81 2.60
N PRO A 780 -12.22 11.19 3.89
CA PRO A 780 -12.77 10.30 4.92
C PRO A 780 -14.21 9.87 4.65
N ASN A 781 -15.03 10.79 4.13
CA ASN A 781 -16.44 10.57 3.88
C ASN A 781 -16.65 9.62 2.69
N VAL A 782 -15.87 9.80 1.62
CA VAL A 782 -15.85 8.89 0.46
C VAL A 782 -15.42 7.49 0.89
N THR A 783 -14.35 7.40 1.68
CA THR A 783 -13.82 6.10 2.14
C THR A 783 -14.85 5.36 2.99
N ALA A 784 -15.57 6.07 3.86
CA ALA A 784 -16.62 5.49 4.69
C ALA A 784 -17.85 5.00 3.92
N ILE A 785 -18.31 5.72 2.89
CA ILE A 785 -19.47 5.26 2.09
C ILE A 785 -19.13 4.05 1.23
N CYS A 786 -17.86 3.89 0.83
CA CYS A 786 -17.38 2.73 0.09
C CYS A 786 -17.24 1.46 0.94
N MET A 787 -17.36 1.54 2.27
CA MET A 787 -17.27 0.37 3.14
C MET A 787 -18.50 -0.54 2.96
N THR A 788 -18.24 -1.80 2.65
CA THR A 788 -19.25 -2.85 2.45
C THR A 788 -19.07 -4.00 3.43
N ASP A 789 -20.18 -4.66 3.75
CA ASP A 789 -20.18 -5.89 4.54
C ASP A 789 -19.69 -7.11 3.72
N GLU A 790 -19.60 -8.27 4.36
CA GLU A 790 -19.16 -9.52 3.73
C GLU A 790 -20.04 -10.00 2.56
N PHE A 791 -21.23 -9.42 2.41
CA PHE A 791 -22.18 -9.71 1.34
C PHE A 791 -22.21 -8.62 0.26
N GLY A 792 -21.33 -7.61 0.36
CA GLY A 792 -21.21 -6.51 -0.59
C GLY A 792 -22.23 -5.39 -0.40
N LYS A 793 -22.99 -5.37 0.71
CA LYS A 793 -23.94 -4.29 0.99
C LYS A 793 -23.22 -3.11 1.68
N PRO A 794 -23.46 -1.86 1.26
CA PRO A 794 -22.82 -0.71 1.89
C PRO A 794 -23.33 -0.51 3.32
N TYR A 795 -22.41 -0.23 4.26
CA TYR A 795 -22.78 0.07 5.65
C TYR A 795 -23.52 1.40 5.78
N LEU A 796 -23.08 2.41 5.01
CA LEU A 796 -23.61 3.76 5.02
C LEU A 796 -24.31 4.08 3.70
N THR A 797 -25.29 4.98 3.76
CA THR A 797 -25.98 5.53 2.58
C THR A 797 -25.84 7.04 2.56
N VAL A 798 -26.06 7.68 1.41
CA VAL A 798 -26.05 9.16 1.30
C VAL A 798 -27.03 9.79 2.31
N GLY A 799 -28.22 9.21 2.47
CA GLY A 799 -29.19 9.67 3.47
C GLY A 799 -28.69 9.54 4.92
N THR A 800 -27.75 8.64 5.20
CA THR A 800 -27.08 8.54 6.51
C THR A 800 -26.11 9.70 6.73
N PHE A 801 -25.35 10.09 5.71
CA PHE A 801 -24.48 11.26 5.76
C PHE A 801 -25.27 12.55 5.94
N ILE A 802 -26.35 12.76 5.17
CA ILE A 802 -27.17 13.98 5.33
C ILE A 802 -27.78 14.04 6.74
N LYS A 803 -28.35 12.94 7.24
CA LYS A 803 -29.02 12.92 8.55
C LYS A 803 -28.08 13.06 9.75
N ARG A 804 -26.80 12.68 9.64
CA ARG A 804 -25.85 12.66 10.78
C ARG A 804 -24.58 13.48 10.56
N GLY A 805 -24.05 13.50 9.35
CA GLY A 805 -22.91 14.34 8.96
C GLY A 805 -23.23 15.83 8.97
N LEU A 806 -24.42 16.25 8.52
CA LEU A 806 -24.79 17.68 8.54
C LEU A 806 -24.92 18.20 9.99
N PRO A 807 -25.64 17.54 10.92
CA PRO A 807 -25.63 17.95 12.32
C PRO A 807 -24.24 17.95 12.95
N ALA A 808 -23.39 16.95 12.65
CA ALA A 808 -22.01 16.92 13.12
C ALA A 808 -21.18 18.11 12.62
N SER A 809 -21.41 18.53 11.37
CA SER A 809 -20.79 19.72 10.78
C SER A 809 -21.22 20.99 11.50
N VAL A 810 -22.52 21.11 11.84
CA VAL A 810 -23.07 22.24 12.60
C VAL A 810 -22.52 22.29 14.03
N ILE A 811 -22.41 21.15 14.72
CA ILE A 811 -21.79 21.07 16.05
C ILE A 811 -20.34 21.57 16.00
N THR A 812 -19.58 21.09 15.03
CA THR A 812 -18.17 21.47 14.83
C THR A 812 -18.04 22.95 14.48
N TYR A 813 -18.93 23.47 13.63
CA TYR A 813 -19.02 24.88 13.28
C TYR A 813 -19.21 25.77 14.51
N PHE A 814 -20.17 25.43 15.40
CA PHE A 814 -20.39 26.20 16.62
C PHE A 814 -19.16 26.21 17.51
N ILE A 815 -18.45 25.09 17.64
CA ILE A 815 -17.22 24.99 18.44
C ILE A 815 -16.10 25.85 17.85
N ILE A 816 -15.95 25.86 16.52
CA ILE A 816 -14.94 26.69 15.84
C ILE A 816 -15.26 28.18 16.04
N VAL A 817 -16.50 28.60 15.78
CA VAL A 817 -16.91 30.01 15.86
C VAL A 817 -16.96 30.52 17.30
N THR A 818 -17.13 29.66 18.31
CA THR A 818 -17.13 30.07 19.72
C THR A 818 -15.77 29.88 20.37
N VAL A 819 -15.35 28.63 20.61
CA VAL A 819 -14.11 28.31 21.32
C VAL A 819 -12.90 28.69 20.48
N GLY A 820 -12.91 28.35 19.19
CA GLY A 820 -11.81 28.72 18.28
C GLY A 820 -11.63 30.23 18.23
N PHE A 821 -12.71 30.98 18.03
CA PHE A 821 -12.71 32.45 18.05
C PHE A 821 -12.19 33.02 19.38
N LEU A 822 -12.69 32.52 20.51
CA LEU A 822 -12.29 32.98 21.84
C LEU A 822 -10.80 32.74 22.09
N VAL A 823 -10.28 31.55 21.75
CA VAL A 823 -8.87 31.22 21.94
C VAL A 823 -7.99 32.08 21.03
N MET A 824 -8.38 32.27 19.76
CA MET A 824 -7.68 33.16 18.83
C MET A 824 -7.63 34.60 19.33
N ASN A 825 -8.74 35.09 19.90
CA ASN A 825 -8.79 36.44 20.47
C ASN A 825 -7.87 36.59 21.71
N ILE A 826 -7.83 35.58 22.59
CA ILE A 826 -6.99 35.60 23.80
C ILE A 826 -5.49 35.67 23.46
N ILE A 827 -5.07 34.96 22.40
CA ILE A 827 -3.66 34.93 21.99
C ILE A 827 -3.29 36.05 21.01
N ASN A 828 -4.22 36.97 20.71
CA ASN A 828 -4.09 38.00 19.68
C ASN A 828 -3.59 37.42 18.35
N PHE A 829 -4.28 36.39 17.87
CA PHE A 829 -3.89 35.59 16.72
C PHE A 829 -3.87 36.37 15.40
#